data_AF-A0A963JD65-F1
#
_entry.id   AF-A0A963JD65-F1
#
_cell.length_a   1.000
_cell.length_b   1.000
_cell.length_c   1.000
_cell.angle_alpha   90.00
_cell.angle_beta   90.00
_cell.angle_gamma   90.00
#
_symmetry.space_group_name_H-M   'P 1'
#
loop_
_entity.id
_entity.type
_entity.pdbx_description
1 polymer ?
#
loop_
_entity_poly.entity_id
_entity_poly.type
_entity_poly.pdbx_seq_one_letter_code
_entity_poly.pdbx_strand_id
1 'polypeptide(L)'
;MAFINTVVGRAAASIWGLKLGNATMNAVLAQVNALGANDAAVAAVVNNAFNSVYGTYSNADMAAAFVNNLGLTGAARDDGIAYTVAQLDAVAADARGGKLMEIADLFSGLVNDAAYGSFARAFNAKVDAAVNYSGQAGTVDSPLAGWNGNAWFTLSGLQDYVVGTPGDDIINAWEFDGDATLQSGDFVDGGNGSDLLYADLINDFDVVTPITRNVESLAFRVQDHGANDGDNNVEGEATTVDAERIDGETRYESNNSRGDLIIEDVRIASSQITKDITIAFVESDPGNVDFGVYFDQHSLRASSAASATLTLKVLDQFGVQGIDLDPGQVAGPLVNNPYDGVRFNYAGRDVQLRDPRWDLRTAETYAELLALIQAALDNEPITNGTGGLPRVTAALGADFTVTASNGVDVTGTSIVLSATGTAVSFAPGSWIASGGVPADSSIYTAQEVASGVSNDLITSTVILDDVGRGSNGGDLVIGGLSVGETSGSKGVEKFDVTVERTSRVQNMTSTNDTLMEVVLKNGLSKGDVSVLGQTSNGFAANDNVLPGENGPGFTHHDAYGFNDVRMVDASAMDGKVTFDALVTQNSFAKYVQTTDTQQDPGGDNTSPDGQRVQRADFEYTGGSNNDSITVDVQSGILSSHSTVLAGREDVTFKINGGNGNDALKFRVIDNGNLGTVGDWYNIQHVLRNVTIDSGSGDDTVRTPGAGDARIYLMDGNDTVYVDNIGAVNYVDGLGAIKNNNADTNVADGEFGMFVFNTADQAGALAAARNRNDLINGTNTNFNDPGTPGIDSLFRATITVTYRGLTSTAELPANVYRPTALYVNQAMKAAINNDPVLSKLLVAQDGPGYTLVVKSLIDGVEAPANLNVTATAFDVSVLSVAQLVDLGGALGLTPAASTAVNIQPLLNSGAAYFNGLPAYDPAMANDGAADITGAISGAISDNTVYPGAGNDVIVLGTGAASNDVVVYSGTFGNDTIVHFTVGGANADLLNLTALGGSGAVADDIVNAGGLAAGALGNVTDGEIAARQRDATTDEQAEVAALFTDSGAADPVSQVFVAVTAGNVGYVWQITDPGGASNPTATFAGTIDLADTDWFTLNNPDFA
;
A
#
# COMPACT_ATOMS: atom_id res chain seq x y z
N MET A 1 61.02 2.69 -3.51
CA MET A 1 59.65 3.21 -3.67
C MET A 1 58.75 2.24 -4.42
N ALA A 2 59.17 1.63 -5.54
CA ALA A 2 58.34 0.65 -6.28
C ALA A 2 57.77 -0.50 -5.41
N PHE A 3 58.54 -1.02 -4.45
CA PHE A 3 58.08 -2.07 -3.53
C PHE A 3 56.98 -1.61 -2.55
N ILE A 4 57.03 -0.36 -2.07
CA ILE A 4 56.03 0.19 -1.13
C ILE A 4 54.72 0.47 -1.87
N ASN A 5 54.77 0.93 -3.13
CA ASN A 5 53.57 1.12 -3.96
C ASN A 5 52.80 -0.20 -4.13
N THR A 6 53.49 -1.32 -4.32
CA THR A 6 52.87 -2.65 -4.41
C THR A 6 52.22 -3.07 -3.09
N VAL A 7 52.86 -2.81 -1.95
CA VAL A 7 52.28 -3.11 -0.62
C VAL A 7 51.03 -2.27 -0.37
N VAL A 8 51.07 -0.97 -0.68
CA VAL A 8 49.92 -0.06 -0.54
C VAL A 8 48.79 -0.45 -1.51
N GLY A 9 49.12 -0.72 -2.77
CA GLY A 9 48.16 -1.15 -3.79
C GLY A 9 47.50 -2.48 -3.44
N ARG A 10 48.26 -3.42 -2.88
CA ARG A 10 47.73 -4.70 -2.38
C ARG A 10 46.77 -4.50 -1.21
N ALA A 11 47.13 -3.67 -0.24
CA ALA A 11 46.25 -3.37 0.89
C ALA A 11 44.94 -2.72 0.44
N ALA A 12 45.02 -1.73 -0.46
CA ALA A 12 43.85 -1.09 -1.08
C ALA A 12 42.94 -2.12 -1.78
N ALA A 13 43.53 -3.00 -2.58
CA ALA A 13 42.84 -4.03 -3.34
C ALA A 13 42.16 -5.07 -2.43
N SER A 14 42.86 -5.61 -1.42
CA SER A 14 42.31 -6.69 -0.59
C SER A 14 41.31 -6.19 0.46
N ILE A 15 41.56 -5.02 1.06
CA ILE A 15 40.77 -4.55 2.22
C ILE A 15 39.54 -3.77 1.76
N TRP A 16 39.69 -2.92 0.75
CA TRP A 16 38.60 -2.04 0.29
C TRP A 16 38.07 -2.40 -1.09
N GLY A 17 38.68 -3.36 -1.80
CA GLY A 17 38.27 -3.67 -3.17
C GLY A 17 38.47 -2.47 -4.09
N LEU A 18 39.54 -1.67 -3.90
CA LEU A 18 39.80 -0.46 -4.66
C LEU A 18 41.18 -0.49 -5.36
N LYS A 19 41.26 0.20 -6.50
CA LYS A 19 42.52 0.69 -7.08
C LYS A 19 42.63 2.20 -6.82
N LEU A 20 43.74 2.63 -6.24
CA LEU A 20 43.94 4.04 -5.90
C LEU A 20 44.32 4.86 -7.14
N GLY A 21 43.72 6.03 -7.28
CA GLY A 21 44.12 7.06 -8.23
C GLY A 21 45.46 7.69 -7.86
N ASN A 22 46.08 8.37 -8.83
CA ASN A 22 47.42 8.92 -8.68
C ASN A 22 47.56 9.92 -7.53
N ALA A 23 46.54 10.75 -7.29
CA ALA A 23 46.56 11.72 -6.20
C ALA A 23 46.51 11.03 -4.82
N THR A 24 45.61 10.08 -4.64
CA THR A 24 45.44 9.33 -3.38
C THR A 24 46.65 8.47 -3.07
N MET A 25 47.19 7.76 -4.06
CA MET A 25 48.43 6.98 -3.90
C MET A 25 49.59 7.88 -3.46
N ASN A 26 49.77 9.05 -4.08
CA ASN A 26 50.83 9.99 -3.69
C ASN A 26 50.64 10.54 -2.26
N ALA A 27 49.39 10.79 -1.83
CA ALA A 27 49.08 11.23 -0.47
C ALA A 27 49.40 10.15 0.57
N VAL A 28 49.01 8.89 0.31
CA VAL A 28 49.33 7.75 1.17
C VAL A 28 50.85 7.56 1.27
N LEU A 29 51.56 7.61 0.14
CA LEU A 29 53.02 7.50 0.13
C LEU A 29 53.69 8.65 0.89
N ALA A 30 53.15 9.86 0.86
CA ALA A 30 53.65 10.98 1.67
C ALA A 30 53.50 10.72 3.18
N GLN A 31 52.35 10.16 3.61
CA GLN A 31 52.12 9.78 5.01
C GLN A 31 53.06 8.64 5.45
N VAL A 32 53.20 7.60 4.61
CA VAL A 32 54.12 6.48 4.86
C VAL A 32 55.57 6.98 4.94
N ASN A 33 55.97 7.92 4.08
CA ASN A 33 57.31 8.52 4.10
C ASN A 33 57.55 9.34 5.37
N ALA A 34 56.53 10.07 5.88
CA ALA A 34 56.63 10.80 7.13
C ALA A 34 56.86 9.88 8.35
N LEU A 35 56.45 8.61 8.25
CA LEU A 35 56.60 7.59 9.28
C LEU A 35 57.82 6.66 9.08
N GLY A 36 58.67 6.95 8.08
CA GLY A 36 59.94 6.24 7.88
C GLY A 36 59.96 5.19 6.76
N ALA A 37 58.96 5.17 5.87
CA ALA A 37 58.97 4.43 4.60
C ALA A 37 59.30 2.92 4.70
N ASN A 38 58.66 2.22 5.63
CA ASN A 38 58.80 0.77 5.85
C ASN A 38 57.43 0.10 6.04
N ASP A 39 57.38 -1.23 6.06
CA ASP A 39 56.11 -1.97 6.12
C ASP A 39 55.31 -1.67 7.41
N ALA A 40 55.99 -1.40 8.53
CA ALA A 40 55.34 -0.99 9.77
C ALA A 40 54.69 0.41 9.65
N ALA A 41 55.30 1.31 8.89
CA ALA A 41 54.72 2.61 8.57
C ALA A 41 53.48 2.46 7.67
N VAL A 42 53.49 1.53 6.71
CA VAL A 42 52.30 1.23 5.89
C VAL A 42 51.18 0.65 6.75
N ALA A 43 51.49 -0.33 7.61
CA ALA A 43 50.52 -0.93 8.53
C ALA A 43 49.91 0.11 9.48
N ALA A 44 50.69 1.09 9.95
CA ALA A 44 50.18 2.19 10.78
C ALA A 44 49.19 3.10 10.03
N VAL A 45 49.50 3.45 8.76
CA VAL A 45 48.60 4.25 7.91
C VAL A 45 47.32 3.46 7.58
N VAL A 46 47.46 2.18 7.24
CA VAL A 46 46.33 1.28 6.95
C VAL A 46 45.44 1.06 8.16
N ASN A 47 45.99 0.82 9.36
CA ASN A 47 45.19 0.69 10.58
C ASN A 47 44.38 1.95 10.87
N ASN A 48 44.96 3.14 10.66
CA ASN A 48 44.25 4.40 10.86
C ASN A 48 43.08 4.55 9.87
N ALA A 49 43.33 4.33 8.57
CA ALA A 49 42.29 4.36 7.55
C ALA A 49 41.22 3.28 7.77
N PHE A 50 41.63 2.08 8.16
CA PHE A 50 40.76 0.94 8.42
C PHE A 50 39.81 1.22 9.59
N ASN A 51 40.32 1.70 10.72
CA ASN A 51 39.49 1.98 11.90
C ASN A 51 38.49 3.11 11.64
N SER A 52 38.80 4.04 10.75
CA SER A 52 37.88 5.11 10.35
C SER A 52 36.69 4.63 9.52
N VAL A 53 36.78 3.45 8.89
CA VAL A 53 35.77 2.94 7.92
C VAL A 53 35.09 1.67 8.42
N TYR A 54 35.83 0.74 9.02
CA TYR A 54 35.36 -0.59 9.41
C TYR A 54 35.33 -0.82 10.93
N GLY A 55 35.54 0.22 11.75
CA GLY A 55 35.63 0.09 13.21
C GLY A 55 34.39 -0.51 13.91
N THR A 56 33.24 -0.53 13.24
CA THR A 56 31.95 -1.04 13.75
C THR A 56 31.48 -2.35 13.12
N TYR A 57 32.22 -2.90 12.15
CA TYR A 57 31.82 -4.10 11.41
C TYR A 57 32.14 -5.38 12.20
N SER A 58 31.37 -6.45 11.98
CA SER A 58 31.66 -7.77 12.57
C SER A 58 32.88 -8.40 11.90
N ASN A 59 33.62 -9.25 12.63
CA ASN A 59 34.78 -9.95 12.07
C ASN A 59 34.38 -10.88 10.91
N ALA A 60 33.17 -11.42 10.93
CA ALA A 60 32.64 -12.28 9.87
C ALA A 60 32.39 -11.49 8.57
N ASP A 61 31.74 -10.33 8.67
CA ASP A 61 31.45 -9.49 7.50
C ASP A 61 32.74 -8.92 6.89
N MET A 62 33.67 -8.50 7.75
CA MET A 62 35.00 -8.04 7.31
C MET A 62 35.77 -9.16 6.61
N ALA A 63 35.75 -10.38 7.14
CA ALA A 63 36.41 -11.52 6.53
C ALA A 63 35.76 -11.91 5.19
N ALA A 64 34.43 -11.89 5.11
CA ALA A 64 33.71 -12.19 3.88
C ALA A 64 34.04 -11.18 2.77
N ALA A 65 34.01 -9.88 3.07
CA ALA A 65 34.38 -8.83 2.11
C ALA A 65 35.84 -8.92 1.68
N PHE A 66 36.76 -9.12 2.63
CA PHE A 66 38.19 -9.27 2.36
C PHE A 66 38.48 -10.48 1.46
N VAL A 67 37.91 -11.64 1.77
CA VAL A 67 38.10 -12.88 0.98
C VAL A 67 37.48 -12.76 -0.40
N ASN A 68 36.34 -12.07 -0.52
CA ASN A 68 35.74 -11.77 -1.82
C ASN A 68 36.66 -10.89 -2.69
N ASN A 69 37.28 -9.86 -2.10
CA ASN A 69 38.24 -9.00 -2.81
C ASN A 69 39.50 -9.74 -3.29
N LEU A 70 39.92 -10.79 -2.56
CA LEU A 70 41.00 -11.68 -2.99
C LEU A 70 40.59 -12.60 -4.16
N GLY A 71 39.29 -12.69 -4.47
CA GLY A 71 38.72 -13.45 -5.57
C GLY A 71 38.58 -14.94 -5.30
N LEU A 72 38.55 -15.38 -4.04
CA LEU A 72 38.35 -16.79 -3.70
C LEU A 72 36.88 -17.19 -3.90
N THR A 73 36.65 -18.36 -4.49
CA THR A 73 35.32 -18.95 -4.71
C THR A 73 35.26 -20.40 -4.21
N GLY A 74 34.05 -20.94 -4.04
CA GLY A 74 33.83 -22.33 -3.58
C GLY A 74 34.48 -22.65 -2.22
N ALA A 75 34.97 -23.88 -2.05
CA ALA A 75 35.59 -24.33 -0.79
C ALA A 75 36.79 -23.46 -0.34
N ALA A 76 37.52 -22.88 -1.30
CA ALA A 76 38.64 -21.98 -0.99
C ALA A 76 38.15 -20.67 -0.33
N ARG A 77 36.95 -20.18 -0.70
CA ARG A 77 36.30 -19.04 -0.06
C ARG A 77 35.92 -19.36 1.38
N ASP A 78 35.29 -20.50 1.62
CA ASP A 78 34.83 -20.89 2.96
C ASP A 78 36.00 -21.07 3.92
N ASP A 79 37.06 -21.77 3.48
CA ASP A 79 38.29 -21.93 4.24
C ASP A 79 38.99 -20.58 4.49
N GLY A 80 38.98 -19.70 3.47
CA GLY A 80 39.54 -18.35 3.55
C GLY A 80 38.81 -17.46 4.57
N ILE A 81 37.48 -17.52 4.61
CA ILE A 81 36.66 -16.77 5.57
C ILE A 81 36.94 -17.29 6.97
N ALA A 82 36.86 -18.61 7.18
CA ALA A 82 37.12 -19.22 8.49
C ALA A 82 38.52 -18.88 9.01
N TYR A 83 39.53 -18.95 8.15
CA TYR A 83 40.89 -18.55 8.49
C TYR A 83 40.98 -17.06 8.86
N THR A 84 40.39 -16.18 8.06
CA THR A 84 40.46 -14.73 8.27
C THR A 84 39.74 -14.31 9.55
N VAL A 85 38.56 -14.86 9.84
CA VAL A 85 37.85 -14.63 11.12
C VAL A 85 38.72 -15.02 12.30
N ALA A 86 39.31 -16.22 12.28
CA ALA A 86 40.18 -16.68 13.36
C ALA A 86 41.41 -15.78 13.57
N GLN A 87 41.96 -15.19 12.49
CA GLN A 87 43.07 -14.25 12.59
C GLN A 87 42.64 -12.88 13.15
N LEU A 88 41.44 -12.40 12.80
CA LEU A 88 40.88 -11.14 13.30
C LEU A 88 40.46 -11.21 14.77
N ASP A 89 39.98 -12.37 15.22
CA ASP A 89 39.66 -12.64 16.64
C ASP A 89 40.92 -12.66 17.52
N ALA A 90 42.08 -13.00 16.94
CA ALA A 90 43.34 -13.12 17.66
C ALA A 90 44.09 -11.78 17.85
N VAL A 91 43.58 -10.66 17.32
CA VAL A 91 44.21 -9.33 17.44
C VAL A 91 43.26 -8.28 17.98
N ALA A 92 43.82 -7.26 18.66
CA ALA A 92 43.05 -6.11 19.12
C ALA A 92 42.41 -5.36 17.94
N ALA A 93 41.26 -4.73 18.17
CA ALA A 93 40.46 -4.09 17.12
C ALA A 93 41.26 -3.06 16.30
N ASP A 94 42.14 -2.30 16.96
CA ASP A 94 42.98 -1.27 16.35
C ASP A 94 44.15 -1.80 15.51
N ALA A 95 44.43 -3.11 15.55
CA ALA A 95 45.49 -3.79 14.80
C ALA A 95 44.97 -4.63 13.62
N ARG A 96 43.66 -4.67 13.40
CA ARG A 96 43.01 -5.55 12.40
C ARG A 96 43.39 -5.25 10.96
N GLY A 97 43.51 -3.97 10.58
CA GLY A 97 43.92 -3.58 9.23
C GLY A 97 45.32 -4.11 8.86
N GLY A 98 46.27 -4.03 9.79
CA GLY A 98 47.61 -4.60 9.65
C GLY A 98 47.59 -6.12 9.56
N LYS A 99 46.72 -6.78 10.33
CA LYS A 99 46.55 -8.25 10.25
C LYS A 99 46.01 -8.67 8.88
N LEU A 100 45.03 -7.95 8.30
CA LEU A 100 44.54 -8.22 6.95
C LEU A 100 45.63 -8.04 5.89
N MET A 101 46.53 -7.05 6.04
CA MET A 101 47.68 -6.91 5.15
C MET A 101 48.63 -8.12 5.20
N GLU A 102 48.91 -8.65 6.40
CA GLU A 102 49.74 -9.85 6.55
C GLU A 102 49.10 -11.07 5.87
N ILE A 103 47.78 -11.21 5.97
CA ILE A 103 47.03 -12.28 5.31
C ILE A 103 47.09 -12.12 3.79
N ALA A 104 46.90 -10.89 3.27
CA ALA A 104 46.99 -10.61 1.84
C ALA A 104 48.41 -10.87 1.29
N ASP A 105 49.46 -10.55 2.05
CA ASP A 105 50.85 -10.84 1.67
C ASP A 105 51.11 -12.36 1.66
N LEU A 106 50.67 -13.09 2.68
CA LEU A 106 50.75 -14.55 2.72
C LEU A 106 50.06 -15.17 1.50
N PHE A 107 48.81 -14.77 1.23
CA PHE A 107 48.02 -15.24 0.09
C PHE A 107 48.71 -14.94 -1.24
N SER A 108 49.26 -13.74 -1.41
CA SER A 108 49.99 -13.33 -2.61
C SER A 108 51.20 -14.23 -2.92
N GLY A 109 51.77 -14.89 -1.90
CA GLY A 109 52.87 -15.84 -2.03
C GLY A 109 52.47 -17.26 -2.42
N LEU A 110 51.17 -17.61 -2.37
CA LEU A 110 50.66 -18.97 -2.61
C LEU A 110 50.56 -19.33 -4.10
N VAL A 111 51.26 -18.64 -5.00
CA VAL A 111 51.13 -18.81 -6.47
C VAL A 111 51.41 -20.22 -7.00
N ASN A 112 52.03 -21.09 -6.21
CA ASN A 112 52.28 -22.50 -6.57
C ASN A 112 51.42 -23.50 -5.78
N ASP A 113 50.51 -23.02 -4.94
CA ASP A 113 49.62 -23.85 -4.15
C ASP A 113 48.54 -24.50 -5.02
N ALA A 114 48.17 -25.75 -4.70
CA ALA A 114 47.22 -26.51 -5.50
C ALA A 114 45.77 -26.01 -5.36
N ALA A 115 45.41 -25.45 -4.21
CA ALA A 115 44.07 -24.92 -3.93
C ALA A 115 43.99 -23.41 -4.16
N TYR A 116 45.02 -22.66 -3.77
CA TYR A 116 45.00 -21.19 -3.79
C TYR A 116 45.80 -20.56 -4.94
N GLY A 117 46.60 -21.33 -5.67
CA GLY A 117 47.58 -20.77 -6.62
C GLY A 117 46.98 -20.04 -7.82
N SER A 118 45.83 -20.47 -8.35
CA SER A 118 45.12 -19.74 -9.41
C SER A 118 44.62 -18.39 -8.94
N PHE A 119 43.97 -18.36 -7.77
CA PHE A 119 43.44 -17.14 -7.15
C PHE A 119 44.56 -16.17 -6.77
N ALA A 120 45.65 -16.66 -6.19
CA ALA A 120 46.82 -15.84 -5.85
C ALA A 120 47.45 -15.19 -7.09
N ARG A 121 47.55 -15.91 -8.22
CA ARG A 121 48.03 -15.34 -9.49
C ARG A 121 47.08 -14.27 -10.04
N ALA A 122 45.78 -14.53 -10.01
CA ALA A 122 44.77 -13.58 -10.48
C ALA A 122 44.76 -12.30 -9.62
N PHE A 123 44.82 -12.44 -8.29
CA PHE A 123 44.91 -11.32 -7.38
C PHE A 123 46.20 -10.52 -7.57
N ASN A 124 47.35 -11.18 -7.73
CA ASN A 124 48.62 -10.49 -8.02
C ASN A 124 48.57 -9.69 -9.33
N ALA A 125 47.93 -10.23 -10.38
CA ALA A 125 47.73 -9.50 -11.62
C ALA A 125 46.87 -8.23 -11.43
N LYS A 126 45.79 -8.31 -10.63
CA LYS A 126 44.96 -7.15 -10.25
C LYS A 126 45.76 -6.11 -9.48
N VAL A 127 46.64 -6.53 -8.57
CA VAL A 127 47.51 -5.64 -7.80
C VAL A 127 48.53 -4.94 -8.71
N ASP A 128 49.18 -5.66 -9.63
CA ASP A 128 50.12 -5.06 -10.59
C ASP A 128 49.42 -4.03 -11.50
N ALA A 129 48.21 -4.33 -11.95
CA ALA A 129 47.37 -3.40 -12.69
C ALA A 129 47.00 -2.16 -11.86
N ALA A 130 46.59 -2.32 -10.60
CA ALA A 130 46.25 -1.22 -9.70
C ALA A 130 47.47 -0.30 -9.43
N VAL A 131 48.66 -0.88 -9.28
CA VAL A 131 49.91 -0.11 -9.11
C VAL A 131 50.22 0.69 -10.37
N ASN A 132 50.11 0.09 -11.55
CA ASN A 132 50.31 0.79 -12.82
C ASN A 132 49.29 1.91 -13.03
N TYR A 133 48.02 1.66 -12.70
CA TYR A 133 46.93 2.65 -12.75
C TYR A 133 47.22 3.86 -11.86
N SER A 134 47.68 3.63 -10.63
CA SER A 134 48.07 4.70 -9.70
C SER A 134 49.29 5.50 -10.17
N GLY A 135 50.10 4.95 -11.09
CA GLY A 135 51.26 5.64 -11.68
C GLY A 135 50.91 6.64 -12.79
N GLN A 136 49.68 6.60 -13.33
CA GLN A 136 49.25 7.48 -14.42
C GLN A 136 48.63 8.77 -13.88
N ALA A 137 49.15 9.93 -14.29
CA ALA A 137 48.62 11.21 -13.84
C ALA A 137 47.13 11.39 -14.25
N GLY A 138 46.30 11.86 -13.32
CA GLY A 138 44.88 12.15 -13.58
C GLY A 138 43.91 11.01 -13.26
N THR A 139 44.38 9.84 -12.83
CA THR A 139 43.51 8.74 -12.38
C THR A 139 42.89 9.02 -11.02
N VAL A 140 41.62 8.61 -10.84
CA VAL A 140 40.84 8.72 -9.60
C VAL A 140 40.66 7.36 -8.93
N ASP A 141 40.38 7.33 -7.63
CA ASP A 141 40.07 6.09 -6.91
C ASP A 141 38.85 5.42 -7.54
N SER A 142 38.92 4.10 -7.76
CA SER A 142 37.89 3.35 -8.47
C SER A 142 37.81 1.92 -7.92
N PRO A 143 36.63 1.26 -8.00
CA PRO A 143 36.51 -0.15 -7.64
C PRO A 143 37.56 -1.02 -8.36
N LEU A 144 38.05 -2.02 -7.65
CA LEU A 144 39.00 -3.02 -8.16
C LEU A 144 38.33 -3.91 -9.21
N ALA A 145 37.01 -4.13 -9.07
CA ALA A 145 36.15 -4.58 -10.15
C ALA A 145 36.04 -3.42 -11.16
N GLY A 146 36.69 -3.56 -12.31
CA GLY A 146 36.82 -2.48 -13.30
C GLY A 146 38.19 -2.38 -13.99
N TRP A 147 39.07 -3.38 -13.83
CA TRP A 147 40.16 -3.67 -14.79
C TRP A 147 40.75 -5.08 -14.59
N ASN A 148 40.09 -6.11 -15.09
CA ASN A 148 40.72 -6.89 -16.16
C ASN A 148 40.13 -6.27 -17.43
N GLY A 149 40.89 -6.11 -18.51
CA GLY A 149 40.29 -5.54 -19.71
C GLY A 149 39.10 -6.40 -20.10
N ASN A 150 37.87 -5.89 -19.98
CA ASN A 150 36.70 -6.52 -20.58
C ASN A 150 37.14 -6.86 -21.99
N ALA A 151 37.14 -8.13 -22.37
CA ALA A 151 37.32 -8.42 -23.78
C ALA A 151 36.00 -8.01 -24.44
N TRP A 152 36.13 -7.14 -25.45
CA TRP A 152 35.02 -6.72 -26.26
C TRP A 152 35.04 -7.61 -27.48
N PHE A 153 33.99 -8.39 -27.65
CA PHE A 153 33.76 -9.17 -28.86
C PHE A 153 32.62 -8.50 -29.63
N THR A 154 32.67 -8.61 -30.96
CA THR A 154 31.63 -8.09 -31.84
C THR A 154 31.21 -9.22 -32.77
N LEU A 155 29.92 -9.49 -32.86
CA LEU A 155 29.37 -10.38 -33.89
C LEU A 155 29.26 -9.63 -35.22
N SER A 156 29.13 -10.39 -36.29
CA SER A 156 29.05 -9.96 -37.68
C SER A 156 27.74 -10.46 -38.30
N GLY A 157 27.38 -10.02 -39.51
CA GLY A 157 26.21 -10.55 -40.22
C GLY A 157 26.39 -11.98 -40.76
N LEU A 158 27.34 -12.76 -40.24
CA LEU A 158 27.63 -14.14 -40.65
C LEU A 158 27.60 -15.04 -39.41
N GLN A 159 27.60 -16.35 -39.60
CA GLN A 159 27.74 -17.28 -38.49
C GLN A 159 29.07 -17.07 -37.74
N ASP A 160 28.97 -16.69 -36.48
CA ASP A 160 30.10 -16.38 -35.62
C ASP A 160 30.44 -17.48 -34.61
N TYR A 161 31.70 -17.48 -34.16
CA TYR A 161 32.21 -18.36 -33.12
C TYR A 161 33.11 -17.55 -32.17
N VAL A 162 32.56 -17.17 -31.03
CA VAL A 162 33.21 -16.35 -30.00
C VAL A 162 33.45 -17.19 -28.75
N VAL A 163 34.67 -17.11 -28.20
CA VAL A 163 35.03 -17.67 -26.89
C VAL A 163 35.70 -16.57 -26.09
N GLY A 164 35.13 -16.30 -24.93
CA GLY A 164 35.53 -15.29 -23.98
C GLY A 164 36.78 -15.68 -23.17
N THR A 165 37.04 -14.86 -22.19
CA THR A 165 38.19 -14.87 -21.30
C THR A 165 37.77 -15.35 -19.91
N PRO A 166 38.72 -15.54 -18.98
CA PRO A 166 38.37 -15.90 -17.60
C PRO A 166 37.89 -14.72 -16.71
N GLY A 167 37.55 -13.57 -17.28
CA GLY A 167 36.92 -12.47 -16.54
C GLY A 167 35.82 -11.82 -17.37
N ASP A 168 35.07 -10.89 -16.74
CA ASP A 168 33.86 -10.29 -17.30
C ASP A 168 34.02 -9.74 -18.73
N ASP A 169 33.33 -10.36 -19.67
CA ASP A 169 33.35 -10.03 -21.09
C ASP A 169 32.06 -9.34 -21.55
N ILE A 170 32.20 -8.55 -22.62
CA ILE A 170 31.08 -7.92 -23.30
C ILE A 170 31.10 -8.37 -24.76
N ILE A 171 30.06 -9.09 -25.16
CA ILE A 171 29.81 -9.52 -26.52
C ILE A 171 28.74 -8.60 -27.10
N ASN A 172 29.09 -7.83 -28.12
CA ASN A 172 28.17 -6.90 -28.78
C ASN A 172 27.73 -7.46 -30.14
N ALA A 173 26.43 -7.52 -30.36
CA ALA A 173 25.82 -7.84 -31.63
C ALA A 173 24.96 -6.64 -32.08
N TRP A 174 25.64 -5.53 -32.40
CA TRP A 174 24.97 -4.32 -32.86
C TRP A 174 24.44 -4.47 -34.28
N GLU A 175 23.40 -3.71 -34.61
CA GLU A 175 22.96 -3.55 -35.99
C GLU A 175 24.14 -3.07 -36.86
N PHE A 176 24.32 -3.69 -38.02
CA PHE A 176 25.34 -3.27 -38.98
C PHE A 176 24.77 -3.28 -40.41
N ASP A 177 24.86 -2.14 -41.10
CA ASP A 177 24.34 -1.94 -42.46
C ASP A 177 22.84 -2.25 -42.65
N GLY A 178 22.04 -2.16 -41.57
CA GLY A 178 20.60 -2.44 -41.59
C GLY A 178 20.23 -3.89 -41.30
N ASP A 179 21.21 -4.75 -41.00
CA ASP A 179 21.01 -6.16 -40.67
C ASP A 179 21.37 -6.43 -39.20
N ALA A 180 20.65 -7.36 -38.56
CA ALA A 180 21.00 -7.86 -37.23
C ALA A 180 22.31 -8.68 -37.30
N THR A 181 23.20 -8.53 -36.33
CA THR A 181 24.46 -9.32 -36.26
C THR A 181 24.41 -10.50 -35.31
N LEU A 182 23.35 -10.61 -34.49
CA LEU A 182 23.05 -11.86 -33.80
C LEU A 182 22.16 -12.71 -34.71
N GLN A 183 22.68 -13.85 -35.15
CA GLN A 183 22.06 -14.72 -36.13
C GLN A 183 21.83 -16.12 -35.58
N SER A 184 20.89 -16.85 -36.20
CA SER A 184 20.67 -18.26 -35.91
C SER A 184 21.93 -19.09 -36.18
N GLY A 185 22.39 -19.82 -35.17
CA GLY A 185 23.59 -20.65 -35.24
C GLY A 185 24.90 -19.97 -34.84
N ASP A 186 24.87 -18.70 -34.43
CA ASP A 186 26.01 -18.06 -33.76
C ASP A 186 26.35 -18.80 -32.48
N PHE A 187 27.64 -18.94 -32.20
CA PHE A 187 28.14 -19.58 -30.99
C PHE A 187 28.92 -18.58 -30.13
N VAL A 188 28.48 -18.39 -28.89
CA VAL A 188 29.14 -17.53 -27.89
C VAL A 188 29.40 -18.34 -26.62
N ASP A 189 30.64 -18.40 -26.15
CA ASP A 189 30.98 -18.93 -24.83
C ASP A 189 31.64 -17.80 -24.03
N GLY A 190 31.03 -17.29 -22.97
CA GLY A 190 31.58 -16.16 -22.19
C GLY A 190 32.82 -16.55 -21.38
N GLY A 191 33.00 -17.83 -21.06
CA GLY A 191 34.14 -18.30 -20.27
C GLY A 191 33.84 -18.27 -18.77
N ASN A 192 34.73 -17.67 -17.96
CA ASN A 192 34.45 -17.47 -16.53
C ASN A 192 34.28 -15.97 -16.31
N GLY A 193 33.41 -15.56 -15.41
CA GLY A 193 33.21 -14.15 -15.13
C GLY A 193 31.73 -13.88 -14.94
N SER A 194 31.36 -12.61 -15.04
CA SER A 194 29.98 -12.22 -15.33
C SER A 194 29.95 -11.64 -16.74
N ASP A 195 29.40 -12.40 -17.67
CA ASP A 195 29.49 -12.08 -19.10
C ASP A 195 28.16 -11.52 -19.63
N LEU A 196 28.26 -10.52 -20.51
CA LEU A 196 27.11 -9.83 -21.12
C LEU A 196 27.09 -10.04 -22.63
N LEU A 197 25.97 -10.55 -23.16
CA LEU A 197 25.62 -10.41 -24.56
C LEU A 197 24.62 -9.26 -24.73
N TYR A 198 24.99 -8.25 -25.51
CA TYR A 198 24.12 -7.15 -25.92
C TYR A 198 23.84 -7.24 -27.41
N ALA A 199 22.57 -7.33 -27.82
CA ALA A 199 22.20 -7.47 -29.22
C ALA A 199 21.12 -6.46 -29.64
N ASP A 200 21.34 -5.76 -30.75
CA ASP A 200 20.27 -5.04 -31.44
C ASP A 200 19.55 -6.04 -32.37
N LEU A 201 18.23 -6.13 -32.25
CA LEU A 201 17.38 -6.96 -33.09
C LEU A 201 16.56 -6.10 -34.04
N ILE A 202 16.37 -6.61 -35.24
CA ILE A 202 15.67 -5.97 -36.37
C ILE A 202 14.60 -6.97 -36.83
N ASN A 203 13.40 -6.50 -37.19
CA ASN A 203 12.29 -7.36 -37.56
C ASN A 203 12.47 -7.96 -38.96
N ASP A 204 13.27 -9.02 -39.04
CA ASP A 204 13.49 -9.81 -40.26
C ASP A 204 12.56 -11.05 -40.31
N PHE A 205 11.38 -11.06 -39.68
CA PHE A 205 10.39 -12.16 -39.68
C PHE A 205 10.89 -13.57 -39.25
N ASP A 206 12.18 -13.76 -38.98
CA ASP A 206 12.82 -15.03 -38.66
C ASP A 206 13.16 -15.08 -37.15
N VAL A 207 12.86 -16.22 -36.52
CA VAL A 207 13.23 -16.49 -35.12
C VAL A 207 14.75 -16.62 -34.99
N VAL A 208 15.35 -15.91 -34.03
CA VAL A 208 16.80 -15.95 -33.77
C VAL A 208 17.12 -17.07 -32.76
N THR A 209 17.95 -18.04 -33.15
CA THR A 209 18.31 -19.23 -32.34
C THR A 209 19.82 -19.25 -32.04
N PRO A 210 20.34 -18.40 -31.14
CA PRO A 210 21.77 -18.37 -30.81
C PRO A 210 22.16 -19.57 -29.94
N ILE A 211 23.44 -19.93 -29.93
CA ILE A 211 24.01 -20.93 -29.02
C ILE A 211 24.92 -20.19 -28.05
N THR A 212 24.52 -20.07 -26.79
CA THR A 212 25.35 -19.44 -25.76
C THR A 212 25.77 -20.42 -24.67
N ARG A 213 26.92 -20.17 -24.04
CA ARG A 213 27.39 -20.88 -22.84
C ARG A 213 28.08 -19.89 -21.91
N ASN A 214 27.86 -20.02 -20.61
CA ASN A 214 28.49 -19.16 -19.61
C ASN A 214 28.32 -17.66 -19.97
N VAL A 215 27.10 -17.28 -20.36
CA VAL A 215 26.72 -15.89 -20.58
C VAL A 215 25.57 -15.61 -19.64
N GLU A 216 25.86 -14.95 -18.52
CA GLU A 216 24.90 -14.80 -17.43
C GLU A 216 23.83 -13.74 -17.72
N SER A 217 24.15 -12.73 -18.54
CA SER A 217 23.26 -11.61 -18.86
C SER A 217 23.07 -11.46 -20.36
N LEU A 218 21.81 -11.45 -20.80
CA LEU A 218 21.44 -11.21 -22.19
C LEU A 218 20.51 -10.00 -22.27
N ALA A 219 20.94 -8.97 -22.99
CA ALA A 219 20.19 -7.74 -23.20
C ALA A 219 19.91 -7.55 -24.70
N PHE A 220 18.64 -7.39 -25.02
CA PHE A 220 18.15 -7.23 -26.38
C PHE A 220 17.50 -5.87 -26.56
N ARG A 221 17.81 -5.22 -27.67
CA ARG A 221 17.23 -3.94 -28.05
C ARG A 221 16.57 -4.08 -29.42
N VAL A 222 15.24 -4.03 -29.46
CA VAL A 222 14.48 -4.12 -30.73
C VAL A 222 14.38 -2.73 -31.36
N GLN A 223 14.80 -2.56 -32.63
CA GLN A 223 14.92 -1.25 -33.30
C GLN A 223 14.14 -1.04 -34.62
N ASP A 224 13.49 -2.06 -35.21
CA ASP A 224 12.88 -1.98 -36.57
C ASP A 224 11.38 -2.44 -36.61
N HIS A 225 10.40 -1.93 -37.38
CA HIS A 225 10.21 -0.88 -38.43
C HIS A 225 9.52 -1.35 -39.75
N GLY A 226 8.18 -1.48 -39.74
CA GLY A 226 7.38 -1.77 -40.94
C GLY A 226 7.15 -0.58 -41.91
N ALA A 227 7.24 0.67 -41.45
CA ALA A 227 7.16 1.87 -42.29
C ALA A 227 7.83 3.08 -41.62
N ASN A 228 8.58 3.90 -42.38
CA ASN A 228 9.17 5.16 -41.91
C ASN A 228 8.11 6.25 -41.67
N ASP A 229 7.24 6.11 -40.68
CA ASP A 229 6.34 7.18 -40.22
C ASP A 229 6.80 7.86 -38.92
N GLY A 230 7.73 7.23 -38.18
CA GLY A 230 8.27 7.77 -36.93
C GLY A 230 7.37 7.49 -35.73
N ASP A 231 6.42 6.56 -35.85
CA ASP A 231 5.63 6.04 -34.74
C ASP A 231 6.40 4.90 -34.03
N ASN A 232 6.31 4.85 -32.70
CA ASN A 232 6.97 3.84 -31.85
C ASN A 232 6.21 2.50 -31.86
N ASN A 233 5.47 2.21 -32.91
CA ASN A 233 4.54 1.09 -32.94
C ASN A 233 4.84 0.21 -34.14
N VAL A 234 5.16 -1.06 -33.88
CA VAL A 234 5.45 -2.01 -34.95
C VAL A 234 4.12 -2.56 -35.48
N GLU A 235 3.75 -2.22 -36.71
CA GLU A 235 2.73 -3.00 -37.44
C GLU A 235 3.36 -4.38 -37.80
N GLY A 236 3.19 -5.41 -36.97
CA GLY A 236 3.68 -6.76 -37.28
C GLY A 236 4.11 -7.59 -36.06
N GLU A 237 4.29 -8.90 -36.27
CA GLU A 237 4.65 -9.91 -35.26
C GLU A 237 5.90 -9.50 -34.43
N ALA A 238 5.88 -9.82 -33.13
CA ALA A 238 6.95 -9.51 -32.18
C ALA A 238 8.29 -10.17 -32.57
N THR A 239 9.40 -9.47 -32.29
CA THR A 239 10.74 -10.02 -32.56
C THR A 239 11.03 -11.16 -31.58
N THR A 240 11.33 -12.35 -32.08
CA THR A 240 11.41 -13.57 -31.26
C THR A 240 12.83 -14.14 -31.18
N VAL A 241 13.30 -14.40 -29.96
CA VAL A 241 14.53 -15.16 -29.67
C VAL A 241 14.15 -16.51 -29.06
N ASP A 242 14.55 -17.59 -29.71
CA ASP A 242 14.44 -18.95 -29.18
C ASP A 242 15.68 -19.26 -28.34
N ALA A 243 15.44 -19.41 -27.03
CA ALA A 243 16.42 -19.61 -26.00
C ALA A 243 16.76 -21.10 -25.73
N GLU A 244 16.28 -22.04 -26.55
CA GLU A 244 16.49 -23.49 -26.37
C GLU A 244 17.97 -23.84 -26.09
N ARG A 245 18.89 -23.07 -26.70
CA ARG A 245 20.34 -23.32 -26.71
C ARG A 245 21.15 -22.26 -25.97
N ILE A 246 20.51 -21.51 -25.09
CA ILE A 246 21.16 -20.62 -24.13
C ILE A 246 21.41 -21.41 -22.85
N ASP A 247 22.63 -21.36 -22.32
CA ASP A 247 23.06 -22.11 -21.12
C ASP A 247 23.95 -21.24 -20.21
N GLY A 248 23.61 -21.19 -18.92
CA GLY A 248 24.33 -20.41 -17.90
C GLY A 248 23.72 -19.03 -17.63
N GLU A 249 22.58 -18.73 -18.22
CA GLU A 249 21.84 -17.49 -18.05
C GLU A 249 21.29 -17.31 -16.64
N THR A 250 21.25 -16.05 -16.23
CA THR A 250 20.59 -15.59 -14.99
C THR A 250 19.71 -14.36 -15.24
N ARG A 251 19.79 -13.76 -16.44
CA ARG A 251 19.05 -12.54 -16.78
C ARG A 251 18.71 -12.46 -18.27
N TYR A 252 17.44 -12.17 -18.54
CA TYR A 252 16.95 -11.70 -19.84
C TYR A 252 16.46 -10.26 -19.71
N GLU A 253 16.80 -9.41 -20.67
CA GLU A 253 16.48 -8.00 -20.62
C GLU A 253 15.99 -7.47 -21.97
N SER A 254 14.84 -6.79 -21.95
CA SER A 254 14.45 -5.84 -23.01
C SER A 254 15.01 -4.46 -22.62
N ASN A 255 15.94 -3.95 -23.42
CA ASN A 255 16.70 -2.74 -23.12
C ASN A 255 16.53 -1.71 -24.24
N ASN A 256 15.90 -0.57 -23.93
CA ASN A 256 15.76 0.55 -24.86
C ASN A 256 15.10 0.12 -26.18
N SER A 257 14.15 -0.81 -26.07
CA SER A 257 13.35 -1.32 -27.19
C SER A 257 12.26 -0.33 -27.57
N ARG A 258 11.91 -0.33 -28.86
CA ARG A 258 10.79 0.43 -29.44
C ARG A 258 9.73 -0.42 -30.12
N GLY A 259 9.86 -1.73 -29.98
CA GLY A 259 8.95 -2.73 -30.50
C GLY A 259 9.02 -3.99 -29.66
N ASP A 260 8.08 -4.89 -29.90
CA ASP A 260 7.82 -6.03 -29.04
C ASP A 260 8.96 -7.06 -29.10
N LEU A 261 9.28 -7.63 -27.94
CA LEU A 261 10.28 -8.68 -27.77
C LEU A 261 9.64 -9.93 -27.16
N ILE A 262 9.85 -11.07 -27.79
CA ILE A 262 9.54 -12.38 -27.22
C ILE A 262 10.85 -13.16 -27.03
N ILE A 263 11.04 -13.70 -25.82
CA ILE A 263 12.02 -14.74 -25.54
C ILE A 263 11.26 -16.03 -25.27
N GLU A 264 11.49 -17.07 -26.05
CA GLU A 264 10.78 -18.34 -25.95
C GLU A 264 11.72 -19.53 -25.72
N ASP A 265 11.17 -20.68 -25.33
CA ASP A 265 11.92 -21.90 -24.99
C ASP A 265 13.04 -21.68 -23.98
N VAL A 266 12.76 -20.89 -22.94
CA VAL A 266 13.71 -20.66 -21.85
C VAL A 266 13.90 -21.95 -21.04
N ARG A 267 15.13 -22.49 -21.09
CA ARG A 267 15.53 -23.74 -20.47
C ARG A 267 16.60 -23.53 -19.40
N ILE A 268 16.19 -23.60 -18.14
CA ILE A 268 17.08 -23.33 -17.01
C ILE A 268 17.77 -24.60 -16.47
N ALA A 269 18.97 -24.45 -15.92
CA ALA A 269 19.78 -25.57 -15.42
C ALA A 269 19.09 -26.35 -14.29
N SER A 270 19.34 -27.65 -14.15
CA SER A 270 18.66 -28.50 -13.14
C SER A 270 18.81 -28.02 -11.69
N SER A 271 19.85 -27.24 -11.39
CA SER A 271 20.10 -26.64 -10.06
C SER A 271 19.36 -25.33 -9.81
N GLN A 272 18.86 -24.67 -10.86
CA GLN A 272 18.09 -23.42 -10.76
C GLN A 272 16.59 -23.71 -10.55
N ILE A 273 15.88 -22.73 -10.02
CA ILE A 273 14.42 -22.61 -10.05
C ILE A 273 14.02 -21.40 -10.90
N THR A 274 12.74 -21.23 -11.25
CA THR A 274 12.28 -20.12 -12.12
C THR A 274 12.66 -18.75 -11.56
N LYS A 275 12.64 -18.62 -10.24
CA LYS A 275 12.98 -17.39 -9.51
C LYS A 275 14.43 -16.93 -9.70
N ASP A 276 15.34 -17.85 -10.05
CA ASP A 276 16.75 -17.56 -10.24
C ASP A 276 17.03 -16.81 -11.57
N ILE A 277 16.05 -16.75 -12.47
CA ILE A 277 16.13 -15.98 -13.71
C ILE A 277 15.46 -14.62 -13.52
N THR A 278 16.23 -13.56 -13.72
CA THR A 278 15.74 -12.18 -13.67
C THR A 278 15.24 -11.75 -15.04
N ILE A 279 13.98 -11.30 -15.09
CA ILE A 279 13.38 -10.69 -16.28
C ILE A 279 13.39 -9.17 -16.09
N ALA A 280 14.09 -8.45 -16.96
CA ALA A 280 14.24 -7.01 -16.82
C ALA A 280 13.65 -6.25 -18.00
N PHE A 281 12.82 -5.27 -17.68
CA PHE A 281 12.20 -4.39 -18.65
C PHE A 281 12.72 -2.97 -18.42
N VAL A 282 13.53 -2.49 -19.35
CA VAL A 282 14.39 -1.32 -19.13
C VAL A 282 14.23 -0.32 -20.27
N GLU A 283 13.85 0.91 -19.93
CA GLU A 283 13.84 2.07 -20.81
C GLU A 283 13.07 1.88 -22.13
N SER A 284 11.95 1.15 -22.14
CA SER A 284 11.13 1.05 -23.37
C SER A 284 10.64 2.41 -23.85
N ASP A 285 10.54 2.59 -25.17
CA ASP A 285 9.91 3.79 -25.73
C ASP A 285 8.42 3.86 -25.33
N PRO A 286 7.84 5.07 -25.21
CA PRO A 286 6.40 5.25 -25.06
C PRO A 286 5.60 4.54 -26.16
N GLY A 287 4.62 3.70 -25.79
CA GLY A 287 3.75 3.00 -26.72
C GLY A 287 3.34 1.62 -26.20
N ASN A 288 2.96 0.74 -27.14
CA ASN A 288 2.73 -0.68 -26.91
C ASN A 288 4.02 -1.39 -27.32
N VAL A 289 4.99 -1.41 -26.40
CA VAL A 289 6.29 -2.06 -26.60
C VAL A 289 6.29 -3.29 -25.71
N ASP A 290 5.79 -4.41 -26.19
CA ASP A 290 5.47 -5.52 -25.30
C ASP A 290 6.68 -6.42 -25.02
N PHE A 291 6.72 -7.07 -23.85
CA PHE A 291 7.78 -7.98 -23.47
C PHE A 291 7.24 -9.32 -22.98
N GLY A 292 7.45 -10.37 -23.78
CA GLY A 292 7.06 -11.75 -23.47
C GLY A 292 8.25 -12.65 -23.15
N VAL A 293 8.17 -13.42 -22.06
CA VAL A 293 9.16 -14.46 -21.73
C VAL A 293 8.47 -15.79 -21.42
N TYR A 294 8.79 -16.82 -22.20
CA TYR A 294 8.14 -18.13 -22.14
C TYR A 294 9.11 -19.25 -21.80
N PHE A 295 8.91 -19.85 -20.64
CA PHE A 295 9.67 -21.00 -20.17
C PHE A 295 9.16 -22.32 -20.78
N ASP A 296 10.09 -23.25 -21.01
CA ASP A 296 9.71 -24.65 -21.16
C ASP A 296 8.98 -25.16 -19.91
N GLN A 297 8.09 -26.14 -20.07
CA GLN A 297 7.29 -26.68 -18.97
C GLN A 297 8.12 -27.31 -17.86
N HIS A 298 9.31 -27.82 -18.15
CA HIS A 298 10.22 -28.36 -17.13
C HIS A 298 11.06 -27.29 -16.43
N SER A 299 11.09 -26.07 -16.97
CA SER A 299 11.76 -24.90 -16.40
C SER A 299 10.90 -24.18 -15.35
N LEU A 300 9.58 -24.38 -15.37
CA LEU A 300 8.65 -23.84 -14.37
C LEU A 300 8.74 -24.64 -13.06
N ARG A 301 9.60 -24.18 -12.15
CA ARG A 301 10.00 -24.86 -10.93
C ARG A 301 10.01 -23.89 -9.75
N ALA A 302 9.44 -24.33 -8.64
CA ALA A 302 9.48 -23.63 -7.36
C ALA A 302 10.38 -24.36 -6.35
N SER A 303 10.81 -23.64 -5.31
CA SER A 303 11.42 -24.25 -4.13
C SER A 303 10.38 -25.03 -3.32
N SER A 304 10.79 -26.14 -2.71
CA SER A 304 9.97 -26.88 -1.76
C SER A 304 10.59 -26.80 -0.38
N ALA A 305 9.88 -26.25 0.60
CA ALA A 305 10.30 -26.21 1.99
C ALA A 305 9.49 -27.23 2.81
N ALA A 306 10.20 -28.06 3.57
CA ALA A 306 9.53 -28.85 4.59
C ALA A 306 9.14 -27.91 5.75
N SER A 307 7.98 -28.14 6.36
CA SER A 307 7.58 -27.50 7.61
C SER A 307 7.34 -28.57 8.66
N ALA A 308 7.70 -28.27 9.90
CA ALA A 308 7.43 -29.15 11.02
C ALA A 308 6.96 -28.32 12.21
N THR A 309 5.98 -28.85 12.95
CA THR A 309 5.53 -28.28 14.22
C THR A 309 5.56 -29.30 15.34
N LEU A 310 5.78 -28.81 16.57
CA LEU A 310 5.66 -29.54 17.82
C LEU A 310 4.75 -28.76 18.77
N THR A 311 3.56 -29.30 19.01
CA THR A 311 2.59 -28.74 19.95
C THR A 311 2.84 -29.27 21.35
N LEU A 312 3.16 -28.37 22.27
CA LEU A 312 3.35 -28.61 23.69
C LEU A 312 2.04 -28.28 24.44
N LYS A 313 1.53 -29.25 25.20
CA LYS A 313 0.35 -29.06 26.06
C LYS A 313 0.76 -29.31 27.51
N VAL A 314 0.41 -28.40 28.40
CA VAL A 314 0.52 -28.54 29.87
C VAL A 314 -0.67 -27.85 30.51
N LEU A 315 -1.34 -28.50 31.48
CA LEU A 315 -2.51 -27.95 32.17
C LEU A 315 -2.63 -28.55 33.56
N ASP A 316 -2.80 -27.71 34.57
CA ASP A 316 -3.22 -28.10 35.92
C ASP A 316 -4.74 -28.18 36.00
N GLN A 317 -5.27 -29.41 35.99
CA GLN A 317 -6.70 -29.65 35.86
C GLN A 317 -7.48 -29.23 37.11
N PHE A 318 -6.91 -29.37 38.30
CA PHE A 318 -7.53 -28.97 39.57
C PHE A 318 -7.13 -27.56 39.99
N GLY A 319 -5.96 -27.08 39.56
CA GLY A 319 -5.55 -25.68 39.72
C GLY A 319 -6.54 -24.71 39.07
N VAL A 320 -7.00 -24.98 37.85
CA VAL A 320 -7.98 -24.13 37.15
C VAL A 320 -9.35 -24.11 37.85
N GLN A 321 -9.70 -25.21 38.53
CA GLN A 321 -10.95 -25.35 39.28
C GLN A 321 -10.84 -24.81 40.72
N GLY A 322 -9.64 -24.40 41.16
CA GLY A 322 -9.36 -23.97 42.53
C GLY A 322 -9.49 -25.08 43.59
N ILE A 323 -9.35 -26.35 43.18
CA ILE A 323 -9.53 -27.53 44.05
C ILE A 323 -8.23 -27.91 44.78
N ASP A 324 -7.08 -27.57 44.20
CA ASP A 324 -5.75 -27.94 44.71
C ASP A 324 -4.86 -26.68 44.79
N LEU A 325 -5.15 -25.80 45.75
CA LEU A 325 -4.44 -24.52 45.94
C LEU A 325 -3.83 -24.45 47.35
N ASP A 326 -2.56 -24.05 47.42
CA ASP A 326 -1.91 -23.69 48.68
C ASP A 326 -2.45 -22.34 49.21
N PRO A 327 -2.38 -22.09 50.53
CA PRO A 327 -2.83 -20.83 51.12
C PRO A 327 -2.13 -19.61 50.49
N GLY A 328 -2.91 -18.80 49.76
CA GLY A 328 -2.43 -17.60 49.07
C GLY A 328 -2.26 -17.75 47.55
N GLN A 329 -2.46 -18.95 46.99
CA GLN A 329 -2.51 -19.15 45.54
C GLN A 329 -3.89 -18.79 44.97
N VAL A 330 -3.90 -18.33 43.71
CA VAL A 330 -5.10 -18.05 42.93
C VAL A 330 -5.34 -19.22 41.96
N ALA A 331 -6.59 -19.57 41.71
CA ALA A 331 -6.93 -20.60 40.72
C ALA A 331 -6.38 -20.22 39.35
N GLY A 332 -5.74 -21.18 38.67
CA GLY A 332 -5.07 -20.91 37.40
C GLY A 332 -4.63 -22.18 36.68
N PRO A 333 -4.48 -22.11 35.34
CA PRO A 333 -4.21 -23.29 34.51
C PRO A 333 -2.80 -23.85 34.66
N LEU A 334 -1.87 -23.12 35.31
CA LEU A 334 -0.46 -23.51 35.48
C LEU A 334 0.00 -23.51 36.94
N VAL A 335 -0.90 -23.27 37.90
CA VAL A 335 -0.56 -22.91 39.29
C VAL A 335 0.30 -23.93 40.04
N ASN A 336 0.14 -25.24 39.78
CA ASN A 336 1.01 -26.29 40.34
C ASN A 336 1.88 -27.01 39.29
N ASN A 337 2.26 -26.32 38.21
CA ASN A 337 3.13 -26.91 37.18
C ASN A 337 4.48 -27.41 37.79
N PRO A 338 4.79 -28.72 37.76
CA PRO A 338 6.02 -29.26 38.33
C PRO A 338 7.20 -29.26 37.34
N TYR A 339 6.96 -28.88 36.08
CA TYR A 339 7.93 -29.04 35.01
C TYR A 339 8.85 -27.83 34.89
N ASP A 340 10.15 -28.04 35.04
CA ASP A 340 11.21 -27.01 34.95
C ASP A 340 11.87 -26.93 33.56
N GLY A 341 11.39 -27.72 32.61
CA GLY A 341 11.88 -27.70 31.23
C GLY A 341 11.19 -28.71 30.32
N VAL A 342 11.56 -28.68 29.05
CA VAL A 342 11.03 -29.58 28.02
C VAL A 342 12.15 -30.16 27.15
N ARG A 343 12.01 -31.41 26.74
CA ARG A 343 12.91 -32.12 25.81
C ARG A 343 12.13 -32.57 24.59
N PHE A 344 12.75 -32.47 23.42
CA PHE A 344 12.26 -32.97 22.14
C PHE A 344 13.42 -33.24 21.19
N ASN A 345 13.15 -33.82 20.02
CA ASN A 345 14.15 -33.97 18.96
C ASN A 345 13.86 -32.98 17.82
N TYR A 346 14.88 -32.31 17.31
CA TYR A 346 14.80 -31.41 16.14
C TYR A 346 15.87 -31.77 15.11
N ALA A 347 15.43 -32.05 13.88
CA ALA A 347 16.28 -32.48 12.77
C ALA A 347 17.24 -33.63 13.13
N GLY A 348 16.75 -34.62 13.90
CA GLY A 348 17.54 -35.77 14.36
C GLY A 348 18.42 -35.51 15.59
N ARG A 349 18.42 -34.30 16.16
CA ARG A 349 19.22 -33.92 17.34
C ARG A 349 18.35 -33.74 18.58
N ASP A 350 18.80 -34.25 19.72
CA ASP A 350 18.11 -34.06 21.00
C ASP A 350 18.30 -32.62 21.51
N VAL A 351 17.18 -31.92 21.72
CA VAL A 351 17.11 -30.57 22.25
C VAL A 351 16.49 -30.60 23.65
N GLN A 352 17.12 -29.88 24.58
CA GLN A 352 16.64 -29.77 25.96
C GLN A 352 16.59 -28.31 26.39
N LEU A 353 15.38 -27.77 26.47
CA LEU A 353 15.13 -26.42 26.98
C LEU A 353 14.98 -26.49 28.50
N ARG A 354 16.10 -26.33 29.20
CA ARG A 354 16.14 -26.32 30.67
C ARG A 354 17.35 -25.55 31.18
N ASP A 355 17.10 -24.38 31.78
CA ASP A 355 18.10 -23.54 32.44
C ASP A 355 17.43 -22.82 33.63
N PRO A 356 18.10 -22.67 34.79
CA PRO A 356 17.54 -21.93 35.93
C PRO A 356 17.10 -20.48 35.62
N ARG A 357 17.60 -19.87 34.55
CA ARG A 357 17.17 -18.55 34.08
C ARG A 357 15.79 -18.56 33.40
N TRP A 358 15.36 -19.72 32.91
CA TRP A 358 14.13 -19.92 32.13
C TRP A 358 13.29 -21.06 32.72
N ASP A 359 13.11 -21.06 34.04
CA ASP A 359 12.42 -22.12 34.77
C ASP A 359 10.90 -22.08 34.50
N LEU A 360 10.37 -23.06 33.77
CA LEU A 360 8.98 -23.08 33.31
C LEU A 360 7.94 -23.14 34.46
N ARG A 361 8.37 -23.44 35.69
CA ARG A 361 7.49 -23.45 36.88
C ARG A 361 7.11 -22.05 37.34
N THR A 362 7.81 -21.01 36.90
CA THR A 362 7.53 -19.63 37.33
C THR A 362 6.43 -18.97 36.51
N ALA A 363 5.89 -19.64 35.47
CA ALA A 363 4.80 -19.11 34.66
C ALA A 363 3.45 -19.36 35.34
N GLU A 364 2.65 -18.31 35.50
CA GLU A 364 1.26 -18.40 35.99
C GLU A 364 0.26 -18.37 34.82
N THR A 365 0.67 -17.79 33.68
CA THR A 365 -0.11 -17.69 32.43
C THR A 365 0.58 -18.34 31.23
N TYR A 366 -0.18 -18.70 30.18
CA TYR A 366 0.40 -19.24 28.95
C TYR A 366 1.26 -18.22 28.17
N ALA A 367 0.99 -16.92 28.31
CA ALA A 367 1.84 -15.87 27.73
C ALA A 367 3.23 -15.82 28.40
N GLU A 368 3.29 -15.97 29.72
CA GLU A 368 4.55 -16.08 30.45
C GLU A 368 5.29 -17.38 30.11
N LEU A 369 4.56 -18.50 30.00
CA LEU A 369 5.13 -19.78 29.57
C LEU A 369 5.74 -19.69 28.16
N LEU A 370 5.04 -19.04 27.22
CA LEU A 370 5.54 -18.76 25.88
C LEU A 370 6.85 -17.97 25.94
N ALA A 371 6.89 -16.88 26.72
CA ALA A 371 8.08 -16.03 26.84
C ALA A 371 9.29 -16.82 27.37
N LEU A 372 9.10 -17.68 28.37
CA LEU A 372 10.17 -18.55 28.90
C LEU A 372 10.66 -19.57 27.87
N ILE A 373 9.75 -20.21 27.12
CA ILE A 373 10.10 -21.18 26.08
C ILE A 373 10.84 -20.50 24.92
N GLN A 374 10.38 -19.33 24.48
CA GLN A 374 11.04 -18.56 23.42
C GLN A 374 12.45 -18.12 23.84
N ALA A 375 12.61 -17.63 25.08
CA ALA A 375 13.92 -17.25 25.60
C ALA A 375 14.89 -18.45 25.70
N ALA A 376 14.37 -19.65 26.04
CA ALA A 376 15.17 -20.87 26.04
C ALA A 376 15.58 -21.29 24.62
N LEU A 377 14.68 -21.21 23.62
CA LEU A 377 14.98 -21.51 22.22
C LEU A 377 16.05 -20.60 21.62
N ASP A 378 15.98 -19.29 21.93
CA ASP A 378 16.95 -18.30 21.44
C ASP A 378 18.35 -18.49 22.03
N ASN A 379 18.47 -19.18 23.17
CA ASN A 379 19.75 -19.49 23.81
C ASN A 379 20.24 -20.92 23.53
N GLU A 380 19.50 -21.71 22.76
CA GLU A 380 19.86 -23.07 22.39
C GLU A 380 20.45 -23.10 20.95
N PRO A 381 21.75 -23.41 20.78
CA PRO A 381 22.43 -23.28 19.48
C PRO A 381 21.80 -24.10 18.35
N ILE A 382 21.22 -25.26 18.66
CA ILE A 382 20.58 -26.13 17.65
C ILE A 382 19.30 -25.49 17.09
N THR A 383 18.59 -24.70 17.90
CA THR A 383 17.30 -24.10 17.54
C THR A 383 17.37 -22.63 17.17
N ASN A 384 18.46 -21.92 17.51
CA ASN A 384 18.68 -20.51 17.13
C ASN A 384 19.43 -20.35 15.78
N GLY A 385 19.17 -21.21 14.81
CA GLY A 385 19.71 -21.06 13.44
C GLY A 385 21.21 -21.32 13.28
N THR A 386 21.90 -21.86 14.30
CA THR A 386 23.36 -22.08 14.25
C THR A 386 23.67 -23.44 13.61
N GLY A 387 24.67 -23.51 12.73
CA GLY A 387 25.12 -24.78 12.12
C GLY A 387 24.29 -25.29 10.94
N GLY A 388 23.57 -24.41 10.23
CA GLY A 388 22.86 -24.71 8.98
C GLY A 388 21.47 -25.32 9.14
N LEU A 389 20.92 -25.33 10.35
CA LEU A 389 19.53 -25.73 10.61
C LEU A 389 18.62 -24.49 10.70
N PRO A 390 17.36 -24.54 10.24
CA PRO A 390 16.42 -23.44 10.38
C PRO A 390 16.12 -23.10 11.85
N ARG A 391 15.79 -21.83 12.12
CA ARG A 391 15.40 -21.34 13.46
C ARG A 391 14.04 -21.91 13.87
N VAL A 392 13.92 -22.29 15.14
CA VAL A 392 12.65 -22.69 15.76
C VAL A 392 12.05 -21.49 16.49
N THR A 393 10.76 -21.22 16.26
CA THR A 393 9.98 -20.19 16.98
C THR A 393 8.86 -20.84 17.78
N ALA A 394 8.37 -20.15 18.81
CA ALA A 394 7.22 -20.57 19.61
C ALA A 394 6.07 -19.56 19.48
N ALA A 395 4.82 -20.05 19.51
CA ALA A 395 3.62 -19.22 19.55
C ALA A 395 2.52 -19.88 20.42
N LEU A 396 1.52 -19.11 20.84
CA LEU A 396 0.29 -19.67 21.40
C LEU A 396 -0.45 -20.43 20.28
N GLY A 397 -0.92 -21.63 20.60
CA GLY A 397 -1.74 -22.44 19.71
C GLY A 397 -3.21 -22.44 20.12
N ALA A 398 -3.98 -23.34 19.53
CA ALA A 398 -5.38 -23.52 19.87
C ALA A 398 -5.57 -23.97 21.33
N ASP A 399 -6.74 -23.63 21.87
CA ASP A 399 -7.22 -24.19 23.12
C ASP A 399 -7.49 -25.70 22.98
N PHE A 400 -7.20 -26.44 24.04
CA PHE A 400 -7.48 -27.86 24.15
C PHE A 400 -8.24 -28.13 25.45
N THR A 401 -9.18 -29.07 25.39
CA THR A 401 -10.00 -29.46 26.54
C THR A 401 -9.59 -30.85 27.01
N VAL A 402 -9.50 -31.00 28.33
CA VAL A 402 -9.22 -32.29 28.99
C VAL A 402 -10.29 -32.53 30.05
N THR A 403 -10.86 -33.72 30.07
CA THR A 403 -11.76 -34.14 31.15
C THR A 403 -10.96 -34.54 32.37
N ALA A 404 -11.07 -33.77 33.44
CA ALA A 404 -10.43 -34.08 34.71
C ALA A 404 -11.00 -35.37 35.33
N SER A 405 -10.25 -35.98 36.25
CA SER A 405 -10.65 -37.24 36.91
C SER A 405 -11.94 -37.13 37.74
N ASN A 406 -12.40 -35.91 38.03
CA ASN A 406 -13.69 -35.62 38.66
C ASN A 406 -14.87 -35.48 37.65
N GLY A 407 -14.61 -35.65 36.36
CA GLY A 407 -15.59 -35.56 35.27
C GLY A 407 -15.88 -34.15 34.77
N VAL A 408 -15.11 -33.14 35.20
CA VAL A 408 -15.24 -31.75 34.73
C VAL A 408 -14.27 -31.50 33.59
N ASP A 409 -14.77 -30.95 32.49
CA ASP A 409 -13.94 -30.50 31.38
C ASP A 409 -13.25 -29.18 31.72
N VAL A 410 -11.95 -29.13 31.52
CA VAL A 410 -11.09 -27.97 31.77
C VAL A 410 -10.28 -27.65 30.53
N THR A 411 -10.12 -26.37 30.25
CA THR A 411 -9.46 -25.88 29.03
C THR A 411 -8.08 -25.32 29.35
N GLY A 412 -7.11 -25.63 28.48
CA GLY A 412 -5.79 -25.02 28.46
C GLY A 412 -5.44 -24.54 27.06
N THR A 413 -4.41 -23.72 26.92
CA THR A 413 -3.92 -23.21 25.64
C THR A 413 -2.60 -23.90 25.30
N SER A 414 -2.44 -24.35 24.05
CA SER A 414 -1.20 -25.02 23.63
C SER A 414 -0.08 -24.03 23.30
N ILE A 415 1.18 -24.49 23.31
CA ILE A 415 2.33 -23.77 22.76
C ILE A 415 2.82 -24.52 21.53
N VAL A 416 2.89 -23.87 20.38
CA VAL A 416 3.34 -24.49 19.12
C VAL A 416 4.76 -24.05 18.83
N LEU A 417 5.67 -25.02 18.70
CA LEU A 417 7.00 -24.79 18.16
C LEU A 417 6.98 -25.04 16.65
N SER A 418 7.57 -24.14 15.86
CA SER A 418 7.54 -24.21 14.40
C SER A 418 8.92 -24.02 13.79
N ALA A 419 9.19 -24.76 12.71
CA ALA A 419 10.38 -24.59 11.88
C ALA A 419 10.05 -24.86 10.40
N THR A 420 10.62 -24.05 9.51
CA THR A 420 10.45 -24.15 8.05
C THR A 420 11.80 -24.13 7.36
N GLY A 421 12.05 -25.05 6.44
CA GLY A 421 13.27 -25.11 5.64
C GLY A 421 13.63 -26.51 5.17
N THR A 422 14.88 -26.72 4.77
CA THR A 422 15.35 -28.04 4.31
C THR A 422 15.60 -28.97 5.50
N ALA A 423 15.08 -30.20 5.42
CA ALA A 423 15.28 -31.25 6.43
C ALA A 423 14.85 -30.91 7.87
N VAL A 424 13.79 -30.10 8.03
CA VAL A 424 13.16 -29.86 9.35
C VAL A 424 12.29 -31.05 9.76
N SER A 425 12.38 -31.44 11.03
CA SER A 425 11.53 -32.47 11.61
C SER A 425 11.51 -32.35 13.13
N PHE A 426 10.34 -32.50 13.76
CA PHE A 426 10.22 -32.68 15.20
C PHE A 426 9.89 -34.13 15.55
N ALA A 427 10.37 -34.61 16.71
CA ALA A 427 9.83 -35.79 17.35
C ALA A 427 9.54 -35.53 18.84
N PRO A 428 8.46 -36.10 19.40
CA PRO A 428 8.16 -35.94 20.81
C PRO A 428 9.29 -36.45 21.69
N GLY A 429 9.59 -35.72 22.77
CA GLY A 429 10.49 -36.13 23.83
C GLY A 429 9.75 -36.28 25.16
N SER A 430 10.03 -35.39 26.11
CA SER A 430 9.47 -35.46 27.46
C SER A 430 9.41 -34.10 28.12
N TRP A 431 8.39 -33.87 28.93
CA TRP A 431 8.42 -32.81 29.95
C TRP A 431 9.38 -33.21 31.09
N ILE A 432 10.15 -32.25 31.60
CA ILE A 432 11.17 -32.47 32.63
C ILE A 432 10.70 -31.89 33.95
N ALA A 433 10.60 -32.72 34.99
CA ALA A 433 10.30 -32.30 36.35
C ALA A 433 11.44 -32.74 37.28
N SER A 434 12.42 -31.87 37.51
CA SER A 434 13.62 -32.23 38.29
C SER A 434 13.36 -32.54 39.77
N GLY A 435 12.29 -31.97 40.34
CA GLY A 435 11.79 -32.29 41.69
C GLY A 435 10.97 -33.58 41.77
N GLY A 436 10.72 -34.24 40.64
CA GLY A 436 9.70 -35.28 40.52
C GLY A 436 8.30 -34.70 40.35
N VAL A 437 7.39 -35.49 39.78
CA VAL A 437 5.97 -35.15 39.69
C VAL A 437 5.28 -35.64 40.98
N PRO A 438 4.53 -34.78 41.71
CA PRO A 438 3.77 -35.22 42.88
C PRO A 438 2.86 -36.41 42.56
N ALA A 439 2.73 -37.37 43.47
CA ALA A 439 1.99 -38.61 43.23
C ALA A 439 0.47 -38.38 43.04
N ASP A 440 -0.01 -37.23 43.50
CA ASP A 440 -1.37 -36.72 43.44
C ASP A 440 -1.55 -35.59 42.41
N SER A 441 -0.55 -35.31 41.56
CA SER A 441 -0.61 -34.20 40.61
C SER A 441 -1.76 -34.39 39.60
N SER A 442 -2.56 -33.35 39.41
CA SER A 442 -3.63 -33.32 38.41
C SER A 442 -3.18 -32.80 37.04
N ILE A 443 -1.88 -32.85 36.75
CA ILE A 443 -1.30 -32.19 35.58
C ILE A 443 -1.46 -33.05 34.32
N TYR A 444 -2.07 -32.47 33.29
CA TYR A 444 -2.09 -33.02 31.95
C TYR A 444 -0.90 -32.50 31.16
N THR A 445 -0.21 -33.38 30.43
CA THR A 445 0.81 -32.97 29.46
C THR A 445 0.76 -33.80 28.19
N ALA A 446 1.01 -33.17 27.04
CA ALA A 446 1.23 -33.87 25.78
C ALA A 446 2.26 -33.16 24.91
N GLN A 447 2.79 -33.90 23.93
CA GLN A 447 3.62 -33.40 22.84
C GLN A 447 3.14 -34.04 21.55
N GLU A 448 2.70 -33.23 20.58
CA GLU A 448 2.14 -33.68 19.31
C GLU A 448 2.94 -33.09 18.17
N VAL A 449 3.24 -33.88 17.14
CA VAL A 449 4.00 -33.42 15.97
C VAL A 449 3.15 -33.41 14.72
N ALA A 450 3.37 -32.41 13.88
CA ALA A 450 2.87 -32.38 12.52
C ALA A 450 4.00 -32.04 11.54
N SER A 451 3.94 -32.61 10.35
CA SER A 451 4.87 -32.33 9.25
C SER A 451 4.08 -31.99 8.00
N GLY A 452 4.49 -30.93 7.31
CA GLY A 452 3.94 -30.51 6.03
C GLY A 452 5.05 -30.35 5.00
N VAL A 453 4.67 -30.35 3.73
CA VAL A 453 5.50 -29.88 2.63
C VAL A 453 4.77 -28.67 2.07
N SER A 454 5.38 -27.49 2.17
CA SER A 454 4.91 -26.30 1.46
C SER A 454 5.69 -26.26 0.15
N ASN A 455 4.98 -26.23 -0.97
CA ASN A 455 5.61 -25.83 -2.21
C ASN A 455 5.48 -24.32 -2.28
N ASP A 456 6.57 -23.62 -2.54
CA ASP A 456 6.47 -22.20 -2.87
C ASP A 456 5.77 -22.07 -4.23
N LEU A 457 5.22 -20.89 -4.52
CA LEU A 457 4.69 -20.58 -5.84
C LEU A 457 5.81 -20.54 -6.89
N ILE A 458 5.53 -20.98 -8.11
CA ILE A 458 6.43 -20.77 -9.26
C ILE A 458 6.57 -19.26 -9.44
N THR A 459 7.75 -18.73 -9.15
CA THR A 459 7.98 -17.28 -9.04
C THR A 459 8.95 -16.81 -10.11
N SER A 460 8.70 -15.66 -10.71
CA SER A 460 9.67 -14.91 -11.54
C SER A 460 10.16 -13.66 -10.84
N THR A 461 11.46 -13.40 -10.92
CA THR A 461 12.05 -12.14 -10.45
C THR A 461 12.00 -11.11 -11.58
N VAL A 462 11.39 -9.96 -11.34
CA VAL A 462 11.16 -8.93 -12.36
C VAL A 462 11.84 -7.62 -11.95
N ILE A 463 12.46 -6.91 -12.90
CA ILE A 463 12.93 -5.53 -12.73
C ILE A 463 12.21 -4.63 -13.72
N LEU A 464 11.60 -3.55 -13.23
CA LEU A 464 11.08 -2.46 -14.05
C LEU A 464 11.98 -1.24 -13.83
N ASP A 465 12.52 -0.70 -14.92
CA ASP A 465 13.41 0.45 -14.88
C ASP A 465 13.12 1.44 -16.02
N ASP A 466 12.40 2.52 -15.74
CA ASP A 466 12.05 3.57 -16.71
C ASP A 466 11.22 3.06 -17.91
N VAL A 467 10.36 2.06 -17.66
CA VAL A 467 9.46 1.47 -18.67
C VAL A 467 8.46 2.53 -19.14
N GLY A 468 8.39 2.72 -20.46
CA GLY A 468 7.54 3.72 -21.11
C GLY A 468 8.01 5.18 -20.96
N ARG A 469 9.14 5.43 -20.27
CA ARG A 469 9.78 6.76 -20.10
C ARG A 469 8.82 7.89 -19.71
N GLY A 470 7.95 7.60 -18.75
CA GLY A 470 6.91 8.54 -18.26
C GLY A 470 5.58 8.46 -19.01
N SER A 471 5.40 7.50 -19.92
CA SER A 471 4.15 7.15 -20.61
C SER A 471 3.89 5.63 -20.52
N ASN A 472 2.94 5.09 -21.28
CA ASN A 472 2.72 3.64 -21.35
C ASN A 472 3.93 2.93 -22.00
N GLY A 473 4.34 1.79 -21.47
CA GLY A 473 5.46 1.01 -21.99
C GLY A 473 5.10 -0.37 -22.54
N GLY A 474 3.82 -0.70 -22.70
CA GLY A 474 3.34 -2.00 -23.22
C GLY A 474 3.08 -3.07 -22.14
N ASP A 475 2.80 -4.28 -22.59
CA ASP A 475 2.46 -5.45 -21.78
C ASP A 475 3.70 -6.23 -21.32
N LEU A 476 3.62 -6.84 -20.14
CA LEU A 476 4.60 -7.78 -19.62
C LEU A 476 3.95 -9.15 -19.40
N VAL A 477 4.40 -10.15 -20.16
CA VAL A 477 3.89 -11.52 -20.09
C VAL A 477 5.01 -12.48 -19.73
N ILE A 478 4.88 -13.20 -18.61
CA ILE A 478 5.87 -14.21 -18.22
C ILE A 478 5.15 -15.51 -17.89
N GLY A 479 5.44 -16.59 -18.60
CA GLY A 479 4.70 -17.84 -18.44
C GLY A 479 5.32 -19.04 -19.12
N GLY A 480 4.49 -20.03 -19.47
CA GLY A 480 4.91 -21.25 -20.13
C GLY A 480 4.65 -21.22 -21.64
N LEU A 481 5.54 -21.84 -22.43
CA LEU A 481 5.48 -21.91 -23.90
C LEU A 481 4.15 -22.41 -24.50
N SER A 482 3.48 -23.33 -23.83
CA SER A 482 2.30 -23.99 -24.37
C SER A 482 1.06 -23.14 -24.04
N VAL A 483 0.62 -22.36 -25.02
CA VAL A 483 -0.55 -21.48 -24.96
C VAL A 483 -1.71 -22.04 -25.82
N GLY A 484 -2.97 -21.74 -25.47
CA GLY A 484 -4.15 -22.04 -26.30
C GLY A 484 -5.09 -23.17 -25.82
N GLU A 485 -6.17 -23.42 -26.56
CA GLU A 485 -7.37 -24.17 -26.07
C GLU A 485 -7.16 -25.64 -25.67
N THR A 486 -6.03 -26.23 -26.04
CA THR A 486 -5.71 -27.64 -25.73
C THR A 486 -4.57 -27.77 -24.73
N SER A 487 -4.08 -26.65 -24.20
CA SER A 487 -2.95 -26.59 -23.29
C SER A 487 -3.40 -26.81 -21.84
N GLY A 488 -2.83 -27.82 -21.16
CA GLY A 488 -2.93 -28.00 -19.71
C GLY A 488 -1.67 -27.53 -18.98
N SER A 489 -0.95 -26.61 -19.60
CA SER A 489 0.40 -26.24 -19.25
C SER A 489 0.44 -25.20 -18.14
N LYS A 490 1.43 -25.31 -17.26
CA LYS A 490 1.62 -24.38 -16.15
C LYS A 490 2.14 -23.04 -16.69
N GLY A 491 1.85 -21.98 -15.97
CA GLY A 491 2.50 -20.68 -16.10
C GLY A 491 3.21 -20.31 -14.79
N VAL A 492 3.57 -19.04 -14.66
CA VAL A 492 4.14 -18.47 -13.45
C VAL A 492 3.01 -18.04 -12.52
N GLU A 493 3.18 -18.29 -11.22
CA GLU A 493 2.15 -18.06 -10.20
C GLU A 493 2.43 -16.80 -9.39
N LYS A 494 3.69 -16.33 -9.34
CA LYS A 494 4.07 -15.12 -8.61
C LYS A 494 5.10 -14.27 -9.34
N PHE A 495 4.94 -12.95 -9.30
CA PHE A 495 5.98 -12.00 -9.68
C PHE A 495 6.55 -11.27 -8.47
N ASP A 496 7.87 -11.35 -8.29
CA ASP A 496 8.64 -10.52 -7.36
C ASP A 496 9.25 -9.34 -8.13
N VAL A 497 8.56 -8.20 -8.12
CA VAL A 497 8.88 -7.03 -8.96
C VAL A 497 9.69 -6.00 -8.18
N THR A 498 10.83 -5.60 -8.72
CA THR A 498 11.66 -4.50 -8.22
C THR A 498 11.54 -3.30 -9.16
N VAL A 499 11.09 -2.16 -8.64
CA VAL A 499 10.95 -0.90 -9.39
C VAL A 499 12.13 0.00 -9.09
N GLU A 500 13.01 0.18 -10.07
CA GLU A 500 14.17 1.08 -9.98
C GLU A 500 13.75 2.52 -10.28
N ARG A 501 13.60 2.90 -11.55
CA ARG A 501 13.04 4.19 -11.97
C ARG A 501 11.56 4.10 -12.34
N THR A 502 10.89 5.25 -12.32
CA THR A 502 9.45 5.36 -12.57
C THR A 502 9.04 4.62 -13.84
N SER A 503 8.16 3.63 -13.69
CA SER A 503 7.83 2.68 -14.75
C SER A 503 6.32 2.55 -14.90
N ARG A 504 5.83 2.53 -16.14
CA ARG A 504 4.42 2.30 -16.43
C ARG A 504 4.25 1.17 -17.43
N VAL A 505 3.60 0.12 -16.97
CA VAL A 505 3.24 -1.09 -17.71
C VAL A 505 1.73 -1.04 -17.98
N GLN A 506 1.31 -1.57 -19.11
CA GLN A 506 -0.10 -1.65 -19.46
C GLN A 506 -0.75 -2.83 -18.73
N ASN A 507 -0.35 -4.07 -19.07
CA ASN A 507 -0.82 -5.29 -18.42
C ASN A 507 0.36 -6.10 -17.87
N MET A 508 0.17 -6.77 -16.73
CA MET A 508 1.15 -7.68 -16.17
C MET A 508 0.50 -9.04 -15.92
N THR A 509 0.86 -10.03 -16.75
CA THR A 509 0.11 -11.29 -16.82
C THR A 509 1.02 -12.52 -16.90
N SER A 510 0.44 -13.68 -16.61
CA SER A 510 1.06 -14.97 -16.92
C SER A 510 0.12 -15.80 -17.80
N THR A 511 0.71 -16.64 -18.64
CA THR A 511 -0.01 -17.53 -19.55
C THR A 511 -1.02 -18.41 -18.81
N ASN A 512 -2.18 -18.66 -19.43
CA ASN A 512 -3.22 -19.57 -18.91
C ASN A 512 -3.84 -19.11 -17.57
N ASP A 513 -3.88 -17.80 -17.31
CA ASP A 513 -4.43 -17.23 -16.07
C ASP A 513 -3.84 -17.85 -14.79
N THR A 514 -2.52 -18.03 -14.75
CA THR A 514 -1.87 -18.65 -13.59
C THR A 514 -1.34 -17.65 -12.58
N LEU A 515 -1.19 -16.36 -12.91
CA LEU A 515 -0.62 -15.37 -12.00
C LEU A 515 -1.54 -15.17 -10.78
N MET A 516 -1.03 -15.45 -9.58
CA MET A 516 -1.78 -15.37 -8.32
C MET A 516 -1.32 -14.19 -7.47
N GLU A 517 -0.01 -13.93 -7.44
CA GLU A 517 0.58 -12.95 -6.53
C GLU A 517 1.55 -12.03 -7.26
N VAL A 518 1.50 -10.74 -6.93
CA VAL A 518 2.47 -9.74 -7.35
C VAL A 518 2.96 -9.01 -6.11
N VAL A 519 4.27 -9.02 -5.88
CA VAL A 519 4.92 -8.27 -4.80
C VAL A 519 5.76 -7.16 -5.43
N LEU A 520 5.44 -5.92 -5.10
CA LEU A 520 6.11 -4.73 -5.58
C LEU A 520 7.00 -4.16 -4.48
N LYS A 521 8.26 -3.87 -4.82
CA LYS A 521 9.18 -3.15 -3.95
C LYS A 521 10.02 -2.18 -4.75
N ASN A 522 10.49 -1.12 -4.11
CA ASN A 522 11.47 -0.27 -4.73
C ASN A 522 12.89 -0.85 -4.67
N GLY A 523 13.64 -0.60 -5.73
CA GLY A 523 15.09 -0.77 -5.78
C GLY A 523 15.82 0.42 -5.16
N LEU A 524 17.05 0.67 -5.62
CA LEU A 524 17.85 1.78 -5.09
C LEU A 524 17.32 3.15 -5.53
N SER A 525 16.71 3.23 -6.72
CA SER A 525 16.31 4.50 -7.33
C SER A 525 14.90 4.98 -6.91
N LYS A 526 14.09 4.11 -6.29
CA LYS A 526 12.77 4.42 -5.69
C LYS A 526 11.76 5.10 -6.62
N GLY A 527 11.60 4.59 -7.84
CA GLY A 527 10.63 5.08 -8.82
C GLY A 527 9.18 4.71 -8.51
N ASP A 528 8.24 5.45 -9.10
CA ASP A 528 6.81 5.13 -9.06
C ASP A 528 6.49 3.96 -9.99
N VAL A 529 5.38 3.26 -9.76
CA VAL A 529 4.89 2.22 -10.67
C VAL A 529 3.44 2.44 -11.03
N SER A 530 3.12 2.24 -12.30
CA SER A 530 1.74 2.19 -12.77
C SER A 530 1.48 0.92 -13.58
N VAL A 531 0.43 0.18 -13.24
CA VAL A 531 -0.05 -0.98 -14.00
C VAL A 531 -1.52 -0.74 -14.34
N LEU A 532 -1.74 -0.13 -15.50
CA LEU A 532 -3.04 0.40 -15.90
C LEU A 532 -3.37 -0.12 -17.30
N GLY A 533 -4.29 -1.08 -17.35
CA GLY A 533 -4.75 -1.64 -18.63
C GLY A 533 -5.43 -0.58 -19.49
N GLN A 534 -5.57 -0.86 -20.79
CA GLN A 534 -6.15 0.08 -21.75
C GLN A 534 -7.17 -0.60 -22.66
N THR A 535 -8.37 -0.02 -22.74
CA THR A 535 -9.35 -0.35 -23.81
C THR A 535 -9.38 0.75 -24.85
N SER A 536 -8.32 0.87 -25.63
CA SER A 536 -8.26 1.90 -26.65
C SER A 536 -9.11 1.54 -27.87
N ASN A 537 -10.37 2.00 -27.89
CA ASN A 537 -11.22 2.16 -29.08
C ASN A 537 -10.68 3.24 -30.08
N GLY A 538 -9.35 3.38 -30.17
CA GLY A 538 -8.68 4.39 -30.99
C GLY A 538 -7.21 4.09 -31.34
N PHE A 539 -6.56 3.16 -30.62
CA PHE A 539 -5.24 2.61 -30.96
C PHE A 539 -5.31 1.15 -31.45
N ALA A 540 -6.52 0.58 -31.56
CA ALA A 540 -6.78 -0.81 -31.96
C ALA A 540 -6.31 -1.22 -33.39
N ALA A 541 -5.55 -0.40 -34.10
CA ALA A 541 -4.95 -0.81 -35.36
C ALA A 541 -3.58 -1.47 -35.18
N ASN A 542 -2.91 -1.30 -34.03
CA ASN A 542 -1.48 -1.61 -33.91
C ASN A 542 -1.04 -2.21 -32.55
N ASP A 543 -1.95 -2.56 -31.64
CA ASP A 543 -1.65 -3.26 -30.38
C ASP A 543 -1.81 -4.79 -30.55
N ASN A 544 -0.71 -5.55 -30.52
CA ASN A 544 -0.72 -6.98 -30.79
C ASN A 544 -0.69 -7.79 -29.49
N VAL A 545 -1.80 -8.48 -29.20
CA VAL A 545 -1.89 -9.39 -28.03
C VAL A 545 -0.74 -10.41 -28.03
N LEU A 546 0.02 -10.46 -26.94
CA LEU A 546 1.08 -11.43 -26.76
C LEU A 546 0.51 -12.85 -26.52
N PRO A 547 1.24 -13.91 -26.93
CA PRO A 547 0.80 -15.28 -26.72
C PRO A 547 0.43 -15.60 -25.25
N GLY A 548 -0.80 -16.09 -25.04
CA GLY A 548 -1.24 -16.59 -23.73
C GLY A 548 -1.86 -15.56 -22.78
N GLU A 549 -1.94 -14.29 -23.18
CA GLU A 549 -2.73 -13.27 -22.46
C GLU A 549 -4.23 -13.52 -22.60
N ASN A 550 -4.66 -14.02 -23.77
CA ASN A 550 -6.05 -14.35 -24.04
C ASN A 550 -6.17 -15.86 -24.31
N GLY A 551 -7.28 -16.47 -23.85
CA GLY A 551 -7.57 -17.88 -24.07
C GLY A 551 -9.05 -18.22 -23.88
N PRO A 552 -9.44 -19.51 -23.94
CA PRO A 552 -10.84 -19.89 -23.78
C PRO A 552 -11.36 -19.54 -22.39
N GLY A 553 -12.27 -18.56 -22.33
CA GLY A 553 -12.95 -18.16 -21.11
C GLY A 553 -12.27 -17.04 -20.33
N PHE A 554 -11.11 -16.53 -20.77
CA PHE A 554 -10.41 -15.40 -20.13
C PHE A 554 -9.82 -14.44 -21.17
N THR A 555 -9.78 -13.16 -20.83
CA THR A 555 -9.18 -12.09 -21.63
C THR A 555 -8.38 -11.21 -20.69
N HIS A 556 -7.06 -11.17 -20.81
CA HIS A 556 -6.23 -10.31 -19.99
C HIS A 556 -5.63 -9.12 -20.74
N HIS A 557 -5.66 -9.12 -22.07
CA HIS A 557 -5.44 -7.91 -22.87
C HIS A 557 -6.74 -7.11 -22.89
N ASP A 558 -6.98 -6.39 -21.81
CA ASP A 558 -8.23 -5.71 -21.58
C ASP A 558 -8.04 -4.37 -20.86
N ALA A 559 -9.13 -3.88 -20.27
CA ALA A 559 -9.09 -2.59 -19.61
C ALA A 559 -8.19 -2.60 -18.38
N TYR A 560 -7.87 -3.74 -17.77
CA TYR A 560 -7.28 -3.88 -16.43
C TYR A 560 -5.83 -4.34 -16.45
N GLY A 561 -5.00 -3.70 -15.63
CA GLY A 561 -3.59 -4.02 -15.51
C GLY A 561 -3.35 -5.38 -14.84
N PHE A 562 -4.26 -5.78 -13.95
CA PHE A 562 -4.31 -7.11 -13.36
C PHE A 562 -5.68 -7.77 -13.56
N ASN A 563 -5.65 -9.07 -13.86
CA ASN A 563 -6.84 -9.90 -14.03
C ASN A 563 -6.70 -11.16 -13.17
N ASP A 564 -7.71 -11.43 -12.34
CA ASP A 564 -7.82 -12.66 -11.53
C ASP A 564 -6.56 -12.94 -10.65
N VAL A 565 -5.85 -11.88 -10.24
CA VAL A 565 -4.70 -11.92 -9.32
C VAL A 565 -5.23 -11.80 -7.89
N ARG A 566 -4.91 -12.73 -7.01
CA ARG A 566 -5.41 -12.69 -5.63
C ARG A 566 -4.69 -11.69 -4.73
N MET A 567 -3.39 -11.44 -4.97
CA MET A 567 -2.62 -10.55 -4.12
C MET A 567 -1.77 -9.59 -4.94
N VAL A 568 -1.90 -8.31 -4.63
CA VAL A 568 -0.98 -7.26 -5.09
C VAL A 568 -0.48 -6.57 -3.83
N ASP A 569 0.75 -6.89 -3.43
CA ASP A 569 1.38 -6.35 -2.22
C ASP A 569 2.44 -5.32 -2.61
N ALA A 570 2.12 -4.04 -2.41
CA ALA A 570 3.04 -2.93 -2.62
C ALA A 570 3.52 -2.29 -1.31
N SER A 571 3.34 -2.96 -0.17
CA SER A 571 3.70 -2.43 1.16
C SER A 571 5.19 -2.07 1.32
N ALA A 572 6.05 -2.60 0.45
CA ALA A 572 7.48 -2.30 0.38
C ALA A 572 7.86 -1.19 -0.63
N MET A 573 6.87 -0.48 -1.19
CA MET A 573 7.08 0.67 -2.08
C MET A 573 7.17 1.99 -1.29
N ASP A 574 8.18 2.78 -1.64
CA ASP A 574 8.34 4.20 -1.27
C ASP A 574 7.81 5.13 -2.37
N GLY A 575 7.92 4.71 -3.63
CA GLY A 575 7.36 5.40 -4.79
C GLY A 575 5.86 5.19 -4.89
N LYS A 576 5.16 6.09 -5.57
CA LYS A 576 3.72 6.01 -5.79
C LYS A 576 3.37 4.75 -6.58
N VAL A 577 2.30 4.08 -6.16
CA VAL A 577 1.71 2.91 -6.78
C VAL A 577 0.37 3.30 -7.38
N THR A 578 0.12 2.90 -8.61
CA THR A 578 -1.18 3.11 -9.26
C THR A 578 -1.54 1.90 -10.08
N PHE A 579 -2.61 1.19 -9.72
CA PHE A 579 -3.06 0.06 -10.51
C PHE A 579 -4.55 -0.12 -10.50
N ASP A 580 -5.00 -0.93 -11.43
CA ASP A 580 -6.36 -1.38 -11.51
C ASP A 580 -6.46 -2.88 -11.75
N ALA A 581 -7.53 -3.47 -11.22
CA ALA A 581 -7.68 -4.91 -11.19
C ALA A 581 -9.13 -5.34 -11.44
N LEU A 582 -9.30 -6.44 -12.15
CA LEU A 582 -10.57 -7.11 -12.36
C LEU A 582 -10.52 -8.52 -11.77
N VAL A 583 -11.51 -8.85 -10.93
CA VAL A 583 -11.73 -10.22 -10.43
C VAL A 583 -12.98 -10.78 -11.09
N THR A 584 -12.79 -11.79 -11.94
CA THR A 584 -13.84 -12.45 -12.71
C THR A 584 -14.26 -13.77 -12.09
N GLN A 585 -15.30 -14.40 -12.65
CA GLN A 585 -15.75 -15.73 -12.25
C GLN A 585 -14.66 -16.81 -12.41
N ASN A 586 -13.63 -16.59 -13.23
CA ASN A 586 -12.54 -17.55 -13.43
C ASN A 586 -11.73 -17.76 -12.15
N SER A 587 -11.60 -16.71 -11.33
CA SER A 587 -11.00 -16.77 -9.99
C SER A 587 -11.59 -17.88 -9.12
N PHE A 588 -12.88 -18.20 -9.26
CA PHE A 588 -13.49 -19.25 -8.44
C PHE A 588 -12.87 -20.63 -8.72
N ALA A 589 -12.66 -20.99 -9.98
CA ALA A 589 -12.03 -22.26 -10.35
C ALA A 589 -10.53 -22.29 -10.00
N LYS A 590 -9.89 -21.12 -9.98
CA LYS A 590 -8.46 -20.93 -9.69
C LYS A 590 -8.14 -21.02 -8.20
N TYR A 591 -8.98 -20.45 -7.34
CA TYR A 591 -8.70 -20.31 -5.90
C TYR A 591 -9.59 -21.14 -4.98
N VAL A 592 -10.78 -21.57 -5.42
CA VAL A 592 -11.74 -22.29 -4.58
C VAL A 592 -11.84 -23.76 -4.98
N GLN A 593 -11.56 -24.67 -4.04
CA GLN A 593 -11.77 -26.10 -4.25
C GLN A 593 -13.25 -26.47 -4.04
N THR A 594 -13.88 -27.01 -5.08
CA THR A 594 -15.31 -27.40 -5.03
C THR A 594 -15.53 -28.89 -4.78
N THR A 595 -14.47 -29.70 -4.78
CA THR A 595 -14.55 -31.16 -4.67
C THR A 595 -14.04 -31.65 -3.32
N ASP A 596 -14.98 -31.98 -2.45
CA ASP A 596 -14.73 -32.53 -1.12
C ASP A 596 -14.09 -33.93 -1.22
N THR A 597 -12.83 -34.05 -0.77
CA THR A 597 -12.10 -35.32 -0.68
C THR A 597 -11.69 -35.70 0.75
N GLN A 598 -11.98 -34.85 1.74
CA GLN A 598 -11.53 -35.01 3.12
C GLN A 598 -12.71 -35.17 4.09
N GLN A 599 -12.54 -35.97 5.15
CA GLN A 599 -13.62 -36.19 6.14
C GLN A 599 -13.82 -35.01 7.10
N ASP A 600 -12.82 -34.14 7.25
CA ASP A 600 -12.86 -32.95 8.09
C ASP A 600 -13.24 -31.74 7.23
N PRO A 601 -14.36 -31.04 7.51
CA PRO A 601 -14.71 -29.81 6.82
C PRO A 601 -13.57 -28.77 6.83
N GLY A 602 -12.82 -28.63 7.93
CA GLY A 602 -11.67 -27.72 8.01
C GLY A 602 -10.38 -28.22 7.33
N GLY A 603 -10.39 -29.45 6.80
CA GLY A 603 -9.31 -30.03 6.01
C GLY A 603 -9.40 -29.69 4.52
N ASP A 604 -10.59 -29.28 4.04
CA ASP A 604 -10.84 -28.82 2.68
C ASP A 604 -10.22 -27.41 2.44
N ASN A 605 -9.83 -26.73 3.52
CA ASN A 605 -9.26 -25.38 3.54
C ASN A 605 -7.79 -25.28 3.11
N THR A 606 -7.34 -26.09 2.15
CA THR A 606 -6.01 -25.96 1.56
C THR A 606 -6.16 -25.38 0.16
N SER A 607 -5.68 -24.16 -0.04
CA SER A 607 -5.47 -23.65 -1.41
C SER A 607 -4.44 -24.53 -2.15
N PRO A 608 -4.38 -24.51 -3.49
CA PRO A 608 -3.38 -25.27 -4.26
C PRO A 608 -1.92 -25.06 -3.81
N ASP A 609 -1.63 -23.95 -3.13
CA ASP A 609 -0.32 -23.61 -2.53
C ASP A 609 -0.05 -24.25 -1.15
N GLY A 610 -0.99 -25.02 -0.60
CA GLY A 610 -0.86 -25.68 0.69
C GLY A 610 -1.04 -24.78 1.93
N GLN A 611 -1.44 -23.51 1.76
CA GLN A 611 -1.74 -22.63 2.88
C GLN A 611 -3.07 -23.05 3.55
N ARG A 612 -2.99 -23.28 4.87
CA ARG A 612 -4.10 -23.66 5.77
C ARG A 612 -4.43 -22.55 6.75
N VAL A 613 -4.87 -21.38 6.31
CA VAL A 613 -5.49 -20.39 7.23
C VAL A 613 -6.38 -19.46 6.41
N GLN A 614 -7.60 -19.18 6.90
CA GLN A 614 -8.43 -18.07 6.43
C GLN A 614 -7.64 -16.75 6.56
N ARG A 615 -6.94 -16.39 5.48
CA ARG A 615 -6.50 -15.02 5.15
C ARG A 615 -7.59 -14.41 4.29
N ALA A 616 -7.51 -13.10 4.03
CA ALA A 616 -8.29 -12.53 2.93
C ALA A 616 -7.96 -13.32 1.65
N ASP A 617 -8.96 -13.81 0.91
CA ASP A 617 -8.70 -14.57 -0.31
C ASP A 617 -8.14 -13.67 -1.41
N PHE A 618 -8.54 -12.39 -1.39
CA PHE A 618 -7.98 -11.31 -2.19
C PHE A 618 -7.49 -10.18 -1.29
N GLU A 619 -6.22 -9.78 -1.43
CA GLU A 619 -5.62 -8.70 -0.63
C GLU A 619 -4.76 -7.78 -1.50
N TYR A 620 -5.19 -6.53 -1.62
CA TYR A 620 -4.51 -5.49 -2.39
C TYR A 620 -4.02 -4.40 -1.44
N THR A 621 -2.71 -4.15 -1.44
CA THR A 621 -2.06 -3.26 -0.48
C THR A 621 -1.19 -2.23 -1.20
N GLY A 622 -1.38 -0.95 -0.90
CA GLY A 622 -0.49 0.13 -1.33
C GLY A 622 0.78 0.23 -0.47
N GLY A 623 1.62 1.21 -0.79
CA GLY A 623 2.89 1.50 -0.16
C GLY A 623 2.78 2.62 0.88
N SER A 624 3.76 3.51 0.86
CA SER A 624 3.91 4.60 1.83
C SER A 624 3.75 6.01 1.23
N ASN A 625 3.27 6.07 -0.01
CA ASN A 625 3.10 7.29 -0.79
C ASN A 625 1.63 7.41 -1.25
N ASN A 626 1.27 8.48 -1.93
CA ASN A 626 -0.11 8.74 -2.34
C ASN A 626 -0.56 7.83 -3.49
N ASP A 627 -1.10 6.69 -3.16
CA ASP A 627 -1.36 5.58 -4.06
C ASP A 627 -2.77 5.62 -4.65
N SER A 628 -3.00 4.82 -5.68
CA SER A 628 -4.32 4.69 -6.29
C SER A 628 -4.62 3.24 -6.66
N ILE A 629 -5.69 2.71 -6.06
CA ILE A 629 -6.10 1.32 -6.20
C ILE A 629 -7.54 1.31 -6.68
N THR A 630 -7.78 0.77 -7.89
CA THR A 630 -9.13 0.59 -8.43
C THR A 630 -9.43 -0.89 -8.65
N VAL A 631 -10.51 -1.38 -8.07
CA VAL A 631 -10.91 -2.78 -8.16
C VAL A 631 -12.35 -2.89 -8.64
N ASP A 632 -12.54 -3.70 -9.68
CA ASP A 632 -13.86 -4.22 -10.05
C ASP A 632 -13.94 -5.72 -9.76
N VAL A 633 -15.02 -6.17 -9.13
CA VAL A 633 -15.25 -7.59 -8.82
C VAL A 633 -16.59 -8.03 -9.36
N GLN A 634 -16.62 -9.14 -10.10
CA GLN A 634 -17.88 -9.74 -10.55
C GLN A 634 -18.72 -10.25 -9.37
N SER A 635 -20.01 -9.93 -9.36
CA SER A 635 -20.95 -10.22 -8.28
C SER A 635 -21.04 -11.71 -7.92
N GLY A 636 -20.81 -12.60 -8.89
CA GLY A 636 -20.75 -14.05 -8.70
C GLY A 636 -19.63 -14.54 -7.78
N ILE A 637 -18.55 -13.76 -7.63
CA ILE A 637 -17.44 -14.05 -6.71
C ILE A 637 -17.85 -13.73 -5.27
N LEU A 638 -18.40 -12.53 -5.04
CA LEU A 638 -18.81 -12.10 -3.69
C LEU A 638 -20.06 -12.80 -3.17
N SER A 639 -20.83 -13.42 -4.08
CA SER A 639 -21.99 -14.23 -3.76
C SER A 639 -21.74 -15.73 -3.78
N SER A 640 -20.49 -16.15 -3.88
CA SER A 640 -20.12 -17.56 -3.82
C SER A 640 -20.57 -18.14 -2.46
N HIS A 641 -21.70 -18.84 -2.47
CA HIS A 641 -22.30 -19.40 -1.27
C HIS A 641 -21.95 -20.88 -1.18
N SER A 642 -21.39 -21.30 -0.04
CA SER A 642 -21.71 -22.63 0.46
C SER A 642 -22.96 -22.56 1.33
N THR A 643 -24.12 -22.87 0.74
CA THR A 643 -25.33 -23.12 1.53
C THR A 643 -25.06 -24.22 2.58
N VAL A 644 -24.99 -23.84 3.85
CA VAL A 644 -25.14 -24.73 5.02
C VAL A 644 -23.97 -25.70 5.28
N LEU A 645 -22.90 -25.23 5.92
CA LEU A 645 -22.09 -25.95 6.93
C LEU A 645 -21.00 -25.00 7.46
N ALA A 646 -20.92 -24.81 8.78
CA ALA A 646 -19.76 -24.13 9.39
C ALA A 646 -18.48 -24.90 8.99
N GLY A 647 -17.52 -24.22 8.34
CA GLY A 647 -16.28 -24.83 7.87
C GLY A 647 -16.13 -24.98 6.35
N ARG A 648 -16.65 -24.06 5.54
CA ARG A 648 -16.28 -23.86 4.12
C ARG A 648 -15.94 -22.37 3.90
N GLU A 649 -15.06 -22.04 2.96
CA GLU A 649 -14.66 -20.66 2.67
C GLU A 649 -15.72 -19.91 1.88
N ASP A 650 -16.03 -18.71 2.37
CA ASP A 650 -16.64 -17.64 1.58
C ASP A 650 -15.52 -16.70 1.13
N VAL A 651 -15.50 -16.30 -0.15
CA VAL A 651 -14.44 -15.42 -0.68
C VAL A 651 -14.42 -14.12 0.11
N THR A 652 -13.25 -13.74 0.64
CA THR A 652 -13.02 -12.45 1.32
C THR A 652 -12.12 -11.52 0.52
N PHE A 653 -12.42 -10.23 0.56
CA PHE A 653 -11.74 -9.18 -0.20
C PHE A 653 -11.26 -8.07 0.73
N LYS A 654 -10.00 -7.66 0.59
CA LYS A 654 -9.40 -6.59 1.38
C LYS A 654 -8.61 -5.63 0.50
N ILE A 655 -8.85 -4.33 0.68
CA ILE A 655 -7.97 -3.25 0.19
C ILE A 655 -7.32 -2.59 1.40
N ASN A 656 -6.04 -2.27 1.31
CA ASN A 656 -5.31 -1.44 2.25
C ASN A 656 -4.57 -0.33 1.49
N GLY A 657 -4.86 0.94 1.77
CA GLY A 657 -4.16 2.08 1.14
C GLY A 657 -2.69 2.14 1.56
N GLY A 658 -2.42 2.02 2.87
CA GLY A 658 -1.08 2.08 3.42
C GLY A 658 -0.83 3.40 4.13
N ASN A 659 0.31 4.05 3.89
CA ASN A 659 0.48 5.44 4.32
C ASN A 659 0.45 6.34 3.08
N GLY A 660 0.02 7.58 3.23
CA GLY A 660 -0.09 8.53 2.13
C GLY A 660 -1.53 9.00 2.01
N ASN A 661 -1.78 9.93 1.10
CA ASN A 661 -3.15 10.33 0.77
C ASN A 661 -3.61 9.48 -0.41
N ASP A 662 -4.27 8.37 -0.12
CA ASP A 662 -4.59 7.31 -1.05
C ASP A 662 -5.96 7.49 -1.71
N ALA A 663 -6.08 7.00 -2.94
CA ALA A 663 -7.33 7.00 -3.70
C ALA A 663 -7.80 5.56 -3.94
N LEU A 664 -8.75 5.09 -3.15
CA LEU A 664 -9.25 3.72 -3.14
C LEU A 664 -10.64 3.63 -3.76
N LYS A 665 -10.81 2.75 -4.73
CA LYS A 665 -12.10 2.49 -5.38
C LYS A 665 -12.38 1.01 -5.46
N PHE A 666 -13.54 0.59 -4.96
CA PHE A 666 -14.03 -0.77 -5.05
C PHE A 666 -15.44 -0.79 -5.63
N ARG A 667 -15.68 -1.61 -6.65
CA ARG A 667 -17.02 -1.72 -7.26
C ARG A 667 -17.38 -3.17 -7.53
N VAL A 668 -18.62 -3.51 -7.22
CA VAL A 668 -19.22 -4.78 -7.64
C VAL A 668 -19.86 -4.60 -9.02
N ILE A 669 -19.53 -5.48 -9.94
CA ILE A 669 -20.08 -5.49 -11.30
C ILE A 669 -20.92 -6.76 -11.54
N ASP A 670 -22.02 -6.65 -12.27
CA ASP A 670 -22.87 -7.78 -12.67
C ASP A 670 -22.97 -7.79 -14.20
N ASN A 671 -22.82 -8.97 -14.81
CA ASN A 671 -22.94 -9.15 -16.27
C ASN A 671 -24.42 -9.08 -16.76
N GLY A 672 -25.35 -8.67 -15.89
CA GLY A 672 -26.74 -8.34 -16.16
C GLY A 672 -27.24 -7.19 -15.25
N ASN A 673 -28.35 -6.54 -15.63
CA ASN A 673 -28.94 -5.35 -15.00
C ASN A 673 -28.65 -5.20 -13.49
N LEU A 674 -27.78 -4.26 -13.12
CA LEU A 674 -27.44 -3.89 -11.75
C LEU A 674 -28.60 -3.23 -10.96
N GLY A 675 -29.77 -3.05 -11.58
CA GLY A 675 -30.92 -2.35 -11.01
C GLY A 675 -31.97 -3.23 -10.31
N THR A 676 -31.73 -4.52 -10.11
CA THR A 676 -32.62 -5.36 -9.29
C THR A 676 -31.82 -6.18 -8.31
N VAL A 677 -32.11 -6.02 -7.03
CA VAL A 677 -31.65 -6.88 -5.91
C VAL A 677 -31.66 -8.34 -6.35
N GLY A 678 -30.50 -8.84 -6.73
CA GLY A 678 -30.32 -10.25 -7.09
C GLY A 678 -30.09 -11.09 -5.84
N ASP A 679 -30.17 -12.41 -5.99
CA ASP A 679 -29.75 -13.34 -4.94
C ASP A 679 -28.31 -13.07 -4.48
N TRP A 680 -27.47 -12.52 -5.38
CA TRP A 680 -26.08 -12.20 -5.09
C TRP A 680 -25.92 -11.16 -3.97
N TYR A 681 -26.73 -10.10 -3.97
CA TYR A 681 -26.64 -9.02 -2.97
C TYR A 681 -27.07 -9.52 -1.60
N ASN A 682 -28.20 -10.21 -1.54
CA ASN A 682 -28.71 -10.77 -0.28
C ASN A 682 -27.71 -11.74 0.36
N ILE A 683 -26.96 -12.48 -0.46
CA ILE A 683 -25.88 -13.33 0.01
C ILE A 683 -24.71 -12.48 0.52
N GLN A 684 -24.23 -11.53 -0.29
CA GLN A 684 -23.08 -10.71 0.02
C GLN A 684 -23.29 -9.89 1.32
N HIS A 685 -24.48 -9.34 1.51
CA HIS A 685 -24.91 -8.64 2.72
C HIS A 685 -24.77 -9.49 4.01
N VAL A 686 -25.06 -10.80 3.91
CA VAL A 686 -24.91 -11.73 5.04
C VAL A 686 -23.44 -12.07 5.27
N LEU A 687 -22.66 -12.24 4.20
CA LEU A 687 -21.25 -12.62 4.26
C LEU A 687 -20.37 -11.49 4.79
N ARG A 688 -20.68 -10.23 4.43
CA ARG A 688 -19.89 -9.03 4.78
C ARG A 688 -18.40 -9.25 4.50
N ASN A 689 -18.12 -9.69 3.30
CA ASN A 689 -16.84 -10.24 2.89
C ASN A 689 -15.93 -9.23 2.18
N VAL A 690 -16.28 -7.93 2.19
CA VAL A 690 -15.46 -6.85 1.64
C VAL A 690 -15.03 -5.92 2.78
N THR A 691 -13.72 -5.66 2.87
CA THR A 691 -13.12 -4.70 3.79
C THR A 691 -12.20 -3.75 3.04
N ILE A 692 -12.30 -2.46 3.35
CA ILE A 692 -11.43 -1.41 2.82
C ILE A 692 -10.82 -0.70 4.02
N ASP A 693 -9.50 -0.64 4.07
CA ASP A 693 -8.71 0.07 5.06
C ASP A 693 -7.97 1.18 4.30
N SER A 694 -8.21 2.44 4.62
CA SER A 694 -7.55 3.54 3.93
C SER A 694 -6.11 3.74 4.42
N GLY A 695 -5.89 3.54 5.71
CA GLY A 695 -4.56 3.54 6.31
C GLY A 695 -4.23 4.85 7.03
N SER A 696 -3.19 5.58 6.64
CA SER A 696 -2.82 6.83 7.30
C SER A 696 -2.57 7.94 6.30
N GLY A 697 -3.22 9.08 6.47
CA GLY A 697 -3.13 10.23 5.56
C GLY A 697 -4.53 10.72 5.19
N ASP A 698 -4.66 11.76 4.38
CA ASP A 698 -5.98 12.26 3.98
C ASP A 698 -6.48 11.47 2.75
N ASP A 699 -7.16 10.35 2.99
CA ASP A 699 -7.55 9.38 1.97
C ASP A 699 -8.89 9.69 1.30
N THR A 700 -9.13 9.06 0.15
CA THR A 700 -10.42 9.08 -0.54
C THR A 700 -10.87 7.66 -0.89
N VAL A 701 -11.99 7.23 -0.31
CA VAL A 701 -12.59 5.91 -0.54
C VAL A 701 -13.88 6.04 -1.35
N ARG A 702 -14.08 5.19 -2.36
CA ARG A 702 -15.30 5.15 -3.18
C ARG A 702 -15.81 3.74 -3.36
N THR A 703 -17.10 3.53 -3.05
CA THR A 703 -17.81 2.26 -3.25
C THR A 703 -19.02 2.43 -4.16
N PRO A 704 -18.84 2.75 -5.47
CA PRO A 704 -19.95 3.13 -6.31
C PRO A 704 -20.88 1.97 -6.65
N GLY A 705 -22.18 2.25 -6.66
CA GLY A 705 -23.23 1.29 -6.97
C GLY A 705 -23.58 0.36 -5.80
N ALA A 706 -24.00 -0.86 -6.13
CA ALA A 706 -24.56 -1.80 -5.15
C ALA A 706 -23.49 -2.66 -4.46
N GLY A 707 -23.79 -3.07 -3.23
CA GLY A 707 -22.95 -3.97 -2.43
C GLY A 707 -22.39 -3.33 -1.16
N ASP A 708 -22.03 -4.19 -0.21
CA ASP A 708 -21.70 -3.76 1.15
C ASP A 708 -20.21 -3.92 1.43
N ALA A 709 -19.59 -2.90 2.00
CA ALA A 709 -18.23 -2.94 2.49
C ALA A 709 -18.15 -2.46 3.94
N ARG A 710 -17.17 -3.00 4.68
CA ARG A 710 -16.66 -2.36 5.90
C ARG A 710 -15.52 -1.44 5.52
N ILE A 711 -15.64 -0.16 5.84
CA ILE A 711 -14.69 0.88 5.46
C ILE A 711 -14.07 1.45 6.72
N TYR A 712 -12.75 1.33 6.86
CA TYR A 712 -11.97 1.90 7.95
C TYR A 712 -11.15 3.06 7.38
N LEU A 713 -11.44 4.28 7.85
CA LEU A 713 -10.73 5.50 7.43
C LEU A 713 -9.48 5.78 8.29
N MET A 714 -9.42 5.17 9.48
CA MET A 714 -8.22 5.16 10.32
C MET A 714 -7.74 6.57 10.73
N ASP A 715 -6.52 7.00 10.42
CA ASP A 715 -5.96 8.29 10.86
C ASP A 715 -5.83 9.24 9.65
N GLY A 716 -6.51 10.40 9.65
CA GLY A 716 -6.54 11.25 8.46
C GLY A 716 -7.71 12.22 8.44
N ASN A 717 -7.73 13.22 7.55
CA ASN A 717 -8.99 13.89 7.21
C ASN A 717 -9.53 13.24 5.94
N ASP A 718 -10.28 12.19 6.13
CA ASP A 718 -10.64 11.27 5.05
C ASP A 718 -11.92 11.69 4.34
N THR A 719 -12.14 11.12 3.17
CA THR A 719 -13.37 11.32 2.41
C THR A 719 -13.89 10.01 1.88
N VAL A 720 -15.11 9.63 2.25
CA VAL A 720 -15.77 8.43 1.72
C VAL A 720 -17.01 8.79 0.94
N TYR A 721 -17.15 8.20 -0.25
CA TYR A 721 -18.34 8.26 -1.07
C TYR A 721 -18.91 6.85 -1.24
N VAL A 722 -20.02 6.62 -0.59
CA VAL A 722 -20.77 5.37 -0.69
C VAL A 722 -21.83 5.51 -1.77
N ASP A 723 -21.92 4.52 -2.67
CA ASP A 723 -22.87 4.47 -3.79
C ASP A 723 -22.68 5.60 -4.81
N ASN A 724 -23.03 6.85 -4.48
CA ASN A 724 -22.74 8.10 -5.20
C ASN A 724 -22.74 8.05 -6.75
N ILE A 725 -23.63 7.26 -7.38
CA ILE A 725 -23.72 7.07 -8.84
C ILE A 725 -24.94 7.74 -9.48
N GLY A 726 -25.87 8.28 -8.68
CA GLY A 726 -27.14 8.83 -9.16
C GLY A 726 -27.95 7.82 -10.00
N ALA A 727 -28.75 8.30 -10.96
CA ALA A 727 -29.70 7.45 -11.70
C ALA A 727 -29.08 6.41 -12.66
N VAL A 728 -27.76 6.23 -12.67
CA VAL A 728 -27.08 5.31 -13.58
C VAL A 728 -27.38 3.86 -13.19
N ASN A 729 -28.28 3.22 -13.94
CA ASN A 729 -28.27 1.76 -14.02
C ASN A 729 -27.06 1.38 -14.88
N TYR A 730 -25.97 1.01 -14.24
CA TYR A 730 -24.76 0.62 -14.94
C TYR A 730 -25.03 -0.65 -15.76
N VAL A 731 -25.06 -0.52 -17.09
CA VAL A 731 -25.22 -1.64 -18.02
C VAL A 731 -24.21 -1.43 -19.13
N ASP A 732 -23.05 -2.09 -19.05
CA ASP A 732 -22.32 -2.46 -20.25
C ASP A 732 -21.34 -3.61 -20.01
N GLY A 733 -21.08 -4.42 -21.03
CA GLY A 733 -20.20 -5.60 -20.94
C GLY A 733 -18.76 -5.25 -20.56
N LEU A 734 -18.04 -6.23 -19.99
CA LEU A 734 -16.66 -6.19 -19.45
C LEU A 734 -15.69 -5.14 -20.05
N GLY A 735 -15.65 -4.94 -21.38
CA GLY A 735 -14.74 -3.98 -22.04
C GLY A 735 -15.17 -2.50 -22.02
N ALA A 736 -16.43 -2.18 -21.76
CA ALA A 736 -16.92 -0.79 -21.60
C ALA A 736 -16.83 -0.29 -20.15
N ILE A 737 -16.38 -1.16 -19.23
CA ILE A 737 -16.54 -0.95 -17.78
C ILE A 737 -15.56 0.10 -17.20
N LYS A 738 -14.41 0.32 -17.84
CA LYS A 738 -13.50 1.41 -17.47
C LYS A 738 -13.79 2.75 -18.11
N ASN A 739 -14.33 2.76 -19.31
CA ASN A 739 -14.64 4.02 -20.01
C ASN A 739 -15.86 4.72 -19.40
N ASN A 740 -16.69 3.95 -18.69
CA ASN A 740 -17.77 4.44 -17.84
C ASN A 740 -17.31 4.64 -16.37
N ASN A 741 -16.00 4.63 -16.07
CA ASN A 741 -15.42 5.09 -14.81
C ASN A 741 -15.47 6.63 -14.72
N ALA A 742 -16.66 7.15 -14.98
CA ALA A 742 -16.97 8.53 -15.14
C ALA A 742 -17.14 9.20 -13.78
N ASP A 743 -16.04 9.42 -13.06
CA ASP A 743 -15.89 10.69 -12.33
C ASP A 743 -15.82 11.87 -13.33
N THR A 744 -15.66 11.59 -14.64
CA THR A 744 -15.40 12.59 -15.71
C THR A 744 -16.40 12.61 -16.88
N ASN A 745 -17.21 11.57 -17.08
CA ASN A 745 -18.17 11.45 -18.21
C ASN A 745 -19.61 11.23 -17.73
N VAL A 746 -19.94 11.87 -16.62
CA VAL A 746 -21.29 11.94 -16.06
C VAL A 746 -22.16 12.61 -17.12
N ALA A 747 -23.23 11.95 -17.59
CA ALA A 747 -24.23 12.65 -18.38
C ALA A 747 -24.75 13.82 -17.54
N ASP A 748 -24.95 14.99 -18.15
CA ASP A 748 -25.15 16.25 -17.41
C ASP A 748 -26.38 16.29 -16.47
N GLY A 749 -27.13 15.21 -16.30
CA GLY A 749 -28.27 15.09 -15.37
C GLY A 749 -28.03 14.25 -14.11
N GLU A 750 -26.86 13.64 -13.89
CA GLU A 750 -26.65 12.75 -12.73
C GLU A 750 -26.25 13.51 -11.45
N PHE A 751 -25.46 14.59 -11.58
CA PHE A 751 -25.11 15.50 -10.49
C PHE A 751 -25.78 16.88 -10.67
N GLY A 752 -26.19 17.49 -9.56
CA GLY A 752 -26.82 18.81 -9.57
C GLY A 752 -25.85 19.94 -9.96
N MET A 753 -26.36 20.99 -10.60
CA MET A 753 -25.55 22.14 -10.99
C MET A 753 -26.27 23.46 -10.81
N PHE A 754 -25.59 24.39 -10.14
CA PHE A 754 -26.06 25.74 -9.86
C PHE A 754 -25.34 26.77 -10.74
N VAL A 755 -26.03 27.87 -11.04
CA VAL A 755 -25.48 29.01 -11.77
C VAL A 755 -25.69 30.31 -11.00
N PHE A 756 -24.67 31.16 -11.02
CA PHE A 756 -24.68 32.48 -10.40
C PHE A 756 -24.18 33.55 -11.36
N ASN A 757 -24.51 34.80 -11.04
CA ASN A 757 -24.16 35.99 -11.79
C ASN A 757 -24.68 35.96 -13.24
N THR A 758 -25.89 35.41 -13.47
CA THR A 758 -26.51 35.28 -14.80
C THR A 758 -27.54 36.40 -15.07
N ALA A 759 -27.76 36.75 -16.34
CA ALA A 759 -28.70 37.80 -16.74
C ALA A 759 -30.16 37.42 -16.50
N ASP A 760 -30.46 36.14 -16.64
CA ASP A 760 -31.81 35.61 -16.60
C ASP A 760 -32.27 35.22 -15.18
N GLN A 761 -31.49 35.57 -14.15
CA GLN A 761 -31.91 35.55 -12.74
C GLN A 761 -32.89 36.69 -12.39
N ALA A 762 -33.07 37.67 -13.29
CA ALA A 762 -34.00 38.79 -13.10
C ALA A 762 -35.35 38.57 -13.82
N GLY A 763 -36.33 37.90 -13.16
CA GLY A 763 -37.75 37.95 -13.55
C GLY A 763 -38.46 36.61 -13.80
N ALA A 764 -39.80 36.62 -13.69
CA ALA A 764 -40.69 35.44 -13.61
C ALA A 764 -40.88 34.59 -14.89
N LEU A 765 -39.96 34.66 -15.85
CA LEU A 765 -39.93 33.82 -17.06
C LEU A 765 -38.47 33.64 -17.49
N ALA A 766 -37.65 32.98 -16.67
CA ALA A 766 -36.29 32.66 -17.07
C ALA A 766 -36.33 31.65 -18.22
N ALA A 767 -35.74 31.99 -19.37
CA ALA A 767 -35.41 31.00 -20.38
C ALA A 767 -34.53 29.90 -19.74
N ALA A 768 -34.54 28.70 -20.31
CA ALA A 768 -33.64 27.62 -19.91
C ALA A 768 -32.21 28.19 -19.74
N ARG A 769 -31.66 28.13 -18.52
CA ARG A 769 -30.31 28.61 -18.18
C ARG A 769 -29.29 27.64 -18.73
N ASN A 770 -29.25 27.54 -20.06
CA ASN A 770 -28.43 26.56 -20.74
C ASN A 770 -26.98 26.83 -20.35
N ARG A 771 -26.35 25.84 -19.72
CA ARG A 771 -24.98 25.94 -19.23
C ARG A 771 -23.97 26.35 -20.31
N ASN A 772 -24.29 26.05 -21.58
CA ASN A 772 -23.47 26.38 -22.74
C ASN A 772 -23.75 27.78 -23.33
N ASP A 773 -24.81 28.47 -22.90
CA ASP A 773 -25.25 29.78 -23.40
C ASP A 773 -25.57 30.75 -22.24
N LEU A 774 -24.76 30.71 -21.19
CA LEU A 774 -24.89 31.62 -20.06
C LEU A 774 -24.34 33.01 -20.41
N ILE A 775 -25.15 34.04 -20.17
CA ILE A 775 -24.76 35.44 -20.32
C ILE A 775 -24.82 36.09 -18.94
N ASN A 776 -23.77 36.80 -18.55
CA ASN A 776 -23.76 37.56 -17.31
C ASN A 776 -24.81 38.67 -17.31
N GLY A 777 -25.48 38.86 -16.18
CA GLY A 777 -26.40 39.96 -15.97
C GLY A 777 -25.74 41.27 -16.30
N THR A 778 -26.40 42.09 -17.11
CA THR A 778 -25.85 43.33 -17.66
C THR A 778 -25.23 44.17 -16.54
N ASN A 779 -23.93 44.01 -16.37
CA ASN A 779 -23.04 44.89 -15.62
C ASN A 779 -23.62 45.36 -14.27
N THR A 780 -23.80 44.46 -13.29
CA THR A 780 -23.85 44.86 -11.87
C THR A 780 -22.46 45.28 -11.41
N ASN A 781 -21.93 46.32 -12.05
CA ASN A 781 -20.96 47.16 -11.41
C ASN A 781 -21.63 47.59 -10.09
N PHE A 782 -21.12 47.13 -8.95
CA PHE A 782 -21.31 47.76 -7.62
C PHE A 782 -20.75 49.22 -7.62
N ASN A 783 -20.68 49.84 -8.80
CA ASN A 783 -19.84 50.94 -9.25
C ASN A 783 -20.62 51.87 -10.21
N ASP A 784 -21.95 51.80 -10.34
CA ASP A 784 -22.71 52.75 -11.18
C ASP A 784 -22.53 54.20 -10.67
N PRO A 785 -21.76 55.06 -11.37
CA PRO A 785 -21.36 56.37 -10.86
C PRO A 785 -22.51 57.37 -10.71
N GLY A 786 -23.73 57.03 -11.17
CA GLY A 786 -24.87 57.94 -11.28
C GLY A 786 -25.80 58.01 -10.06
N THR A 787 -25.69 57.10 -9.09
CA THR A 787 -26.60 57.04 -7.94
C THR A 787 -25.87 57.42 -6.64
N PRO A 788 -26.13 58.59 -6.02
CA PRO A 788 -25.52 58.93 -4.73
C PRO A 788 -25.99 57.93 -3.65
N GLY A 789 -25.09 57.10 -3.11
CA GLY A 789 -25.40 56.11 -2.08
C GLY A 789 -24.94 54.65 -2.33
N ILE A 790 -24.08 54.39 -3.32
CA ILE A 790 -23.57 53.03 -3.64
C ILE A 790 -22.55 52.48 -2.61
N ASP A 791 -23.03 52.03 -1.46
CA ASP A 791 -22.98 50.65 -0.95
C ASP A 791 -21.84 49.74 -1.49
N SER A 792 -20.62 49.91 -0.97
CA SER A 792 -19.45 49.09 -1.30
C SER A 792 -19.41 47.78 -0.50
N LEU A 793 -18.98 46.68 -1.14
CA LEU A 793 -18.62 45.41 -0.50
C LEU A 793 -17.16 45.36 -0.03
N PHE A 794 -16.55 46.50 0.33
CA PHE A 794 -15.16 46.53 0.80
C PHE A 794 -14.93 45.51 1.92
N ARG A 795 -14.05 44.52 1.65
CA ARG A 795 -13.70 43.42 2.57
C ARG A 795 -14.91 42.67 3.13
N ALA A 796 -16.07 42.71 2.46
CA ALA A 796 -17.21 41.95 2.92
C ALA A 796 -16.87 40.46 2.94
N THR A 797 -17.38 39.76 3.93
CA THR A 797 -17.25 38.31 4.05
C THR A 797 -18.39 37.68 3.26
N ILE A 798 -18.05 36.94 2.21
CA ILE A 798 -18.98 36.13 1.45
C ILE A 798 -19.13 34.80 2.18
N THR A 799 -20.35 34.43 2.52
CA THR A 799 -20.72 33.18 3.19
C THR A 799 -21.47 32.31 2.19
N VAL A 800 -20.98 31.09 1.98
CA VAL A 800 -21.63 30.04 1.20
C VAL A 800 -22.16 29.00 2.17
N THR A 801 -23.45 28.69 2.08
CA THR A 801 -24.07 27.61 2.85
C THR A 801 -24.62 26.57 1.89
N TYR A 802 -24.14 25.33 1.99
CA TYR A 802 -24.63 24.18 1.23
C TYR A 802 -25.15 23.12 2.19
N ARG A 803 -26.44 22.78 2.11
CA ARG A 803 -27.08 21.76 2.98
C ARG A 803 -26.72 21.94 4.47
N GLY A 804 -26.85 23.16 4.99
CA GLY A 804 -26.50 23.48 6.38
C GLY A 804 -25.01 23.76 6.62
N LEU A 805 -24.11 23.17 5.83
CA LEU A 805 -22.67 23.36 5.93
C LEU A 805 -22.28 24.75 5.44
N THR A 806 -21.48 25.48 6.22
CA THR A 806 -21.19 26.90 5.95
C THR A 806 -19.70 27.16 5.87
N SER A 807 -19.27 27.82 4.78
CA SER A 807 -17.91 28.31 4.60
C SER A 807 -17.90 29.79 4.22
N THR A 808 -16.77 30.46 4.43
CA THR A 808 -16.64 31.90 4.21
C THR A 808 -15.34 32.29 3.51
N ALA A 809 -15.39 33.37 2.73
CA ALA A 809 -14.21 34.01 2.16
C ALA A 809 -14.35 35.54 2.19
N GLU A 810 -13.28 36.23 2.57
CA GLU A 810 -13.24 37.69 2.57
C GLU A 810 -12.90 38.25 1.18
N LEU A 811 -13.58 39.32 0.76
CA LEU A 811 -13.19 40.06 -0.44
C LEU A 811 -11.84 40.79 -0.26
N PRO A 812 -11.06 41.03 -1.33
CA PRO A 812 -9.69 41.55 -1.21
C PRO A 812 -9.58 42.91 -0.53
N ALA A 813 -8.60 43.03 0.39
CA ALA A 813 -8.38 44.23 1.21
C ALA A 813 -7.89 45.48 0.45
N ASN A 814 -7.34 45.32 -0.75
CA ASN A 814 -6.85 46.41 -1.59
C ASN A 814 -7.88 46.90 -2.62
N VAL A 815 -9.11 46.35 -2.61
CA VAL A 815 -10.17 46.69 -3.57
C VAL A 815 -11.31 47.39 -2.83
N TYR A 816 -11.33 48.72 -2.90
CA TYR A 816 -12.35 49.53 -2.23
C TYR A 816 -13.76 49.43 -2.81
N ARG A 817 -13.89 48.93 -4.04
CA ARG A 817 -15.18 48.70 -4.71
C ARG A 817 -15.13 47.42 -5.57
N PRO A 818 -15.32 46.24 -4.95
CA PRO A 818 -15.29 44.96 -5.64
C PRO A 818 -16.34 44.89 -6.76
N THR A 819 -16.03 44.16 -7.83
CA THR A 819 -16.95 43.79 -8.91
C THR A 819 -17.52 42.38 -8.68
N ALA A 820 -18.53 41.99 -9.46
CA ALA A 820 -19.06 40.62 -9.49
C ALA A 820 -17.97 39.53 -9.64
N LEU A 821 -16.91 39.80 -10.41
CA LEU A 821 -15.79 38.87 -10.56
C LEU A 821 -15.07 38.58 -9.25
N TYR A 822 -14.93 39.58 -8.37
CA TYR A 822 -14.31 39.38 -7.06
C TYR A 822 -15.23 38.56 -6.13
N VAL A 823 -16.55 38.72 -6.25
CA VAL A 823 -17.51 37.86 -5.54
C VAL A 823 -17.39 36.42 -6.05
N ASN A 824 -17.32 36.20 -7.37
CA ASN A 824 -17.11 34.86 -7.93
C ASN A 824 -15.79 34.24 -7.44
N GLN A 825 -14.70 35.01 -7.35
CA GLN A 825 -13.45 34.50 -6.76
C GLN A 825 -13.61 34.16 -5.27
N ALA A 826 -14.32 34.99 -4.49
CA ALA A 826 -14.57 34.70 -3.08
C ALA A 826 -15.44 33.45 -2.89
N MET A 827 -16.48 33.26 -3.72
CA MET A 827 -17.27 32.01 -3.71
C MET A 827 -16.41 30.80 -4.07
N LYS A 828 -15.56 30.89 -5.10
CA LYS A 828 -14.61 29.81 -5.43
C LYS A 828 -13.66 29.51 -4.28
N ALA A 829 -13.20 30.53 -3.57
CA ALA A 829 -12.35 30.34 -2.38
C ALA A 829 -13.12 29.70 -1.22
N ALA A 830 -14.37 30.11 -0.97
CA ALA A 830 -15.22 29.53 0.07
C ALA A 830 -15.65 28.09 -0.23
N ILE A 831 -15.63 27.65 -1.49
CA ILE A 831 -15.99 26.26 -1.87
C ILE A 831 -14.71 25.43 -2.05
N ASN A 832 -13.84 25.79 -3.00
CA ASN A 832 -12.75 24.93 -3.44
C ASN A 832 -11.57 24.86 -2.46
N ASN A 833 -11.46 25.79 -1.50
CA ASN A 833 -10.41 25.76 -0.47
C ASN A 833 -10.93 25.33 0.90
N ASP A 834 -12.24 25.09 1.02
CA ASP A 834 -12.84 24.62 2.26
C ASP A 834 -12.63 23.11 2.40
N PRO A 835 -12.17 22.62 3.56
CA PRO A 835 -11.84 21.21 3.74
C PRO A 835 -13.06 20.28 3.55
N VAL A 836 -14.29 20.77 3.76
CA VAL A 836 -15.52 19.99 3.61
C VAL A 836 -16.19 20.29 2.26
N LEU A 837 -16.49 21.56 1.96
CA LEU A 837 -17.24 21.90 0.74
C LEU A 837 -16.48 21.56 -0.54
N SER A 838 -15.14 21.53 -0.54
CA SER A 838 -14.35 21.10 -1.71
C SER A 838 -14.51 19.61 -2.04
N LYS A 839 -15.00 18.81 -1.09
CA LYS A 839 -15.34 17.39 -1.27
C LYS A 839 -16.77 17.19 -1.78
N LEU A 840 -17.64 18.19 -1.62
CA LEU A 840 -19.06 18.10 -1.96
C LEU A 840 -19.42 18.90 -3.21
N LEU A 841 -18.68 19.98 -3.50
CA LEU A 841 -18.95 20.92 -4.57
C LEU A 841 -17.65 21.34 -5.27
N VAL A 842 -17.76 21.73 -6.54
CA VAL A 842 -16.71 22.44 -7.26
C VAL A 842 -17.24 23.69 -7.95
N ALA A 843 -16.62 24.84 -7.68
CA ALA A 843 -16.96 26.13 -8.26
C ALA A 843 -15.98 26.53 -9.36
N GLN A 844 -16.51 26.83 -10.55
CA GLN A 844 -15.74 27.11 -11.77
C GLN A 844 -16.29 28.34 -12.50
N ASP A 845 -15.42 29.01 -13.27
CA ASP A 845 -15.87 30.12 -14.11
C ASP A 845 -16.76 29.60 -15.25
N GLY A 846 -17.93 30.20 -15.41
CA GLY A 846 -18.88 29.87 -16.47
C GLY A 846 -18.73 30.77 -17.71
N PRO A 847 -19.44 30.45 -18.83
CA PRO A 847 -19.51 31.32 -20.00
C PRO A 847 -19.94 32.74 -19.64
N GLY A 848 -19.43 33.72 -20.38
CA GLY A 848 -19.88 35.10 -20.27
C GLY A 848 -19.62 35.79 -18.92
N TYR A 849 -18.62 35.37 -18.12
CA TYR A 849 -18.31 35.88 -16.77
C TYR A 849 -19.30 35.45 -15.66
N THR A 850 -20.05 34.38 -15.88
CA THR A 850 -20.90 33.75 -14.87
C THR A 850 -20.08 32.84 -13.95
N LEU A 851 -20.71 32.27 -12.93
CA LEU A 851 -20.12 31.23 -12.09
C LEU A 851 -21.00 29.98 -12.16
N VAL A 852 -20.37 28.81 -12.28
CA VAL A 852 -21.01 27.50 -12.23
C VAL A 852 -20.52 26.77 -10.99
N VAL A 853 -21.44 26.20 -10.22
CA VAL A 853 -21.12 25.34 -9.08
C VAL A 853 -21.73 23.96 -9.34
N LYS A 854 -20.89 22.93 -9.41
CA LYS A 854 -21.32 21.54 -9.63
C LYS A 854 -21.29 20.78 -8.32
N SER A 855 -22.29 19.93 -8.10
CA SER A 855 -22.23 18.90 -7.06
C SER A 855 -21.22 17.83 -7.44
N LEU A 856 -20.50 17.33 -6.45
CA LEU A 856 -19.67 16.12 -6.50
C LEU A 856 -20.37 14.91 -5.86
N ILE A 857 -21.54 15.15 -5.27
CA ILE A 857 -22.40 14.15 -4.64
C ILE A 857 -23.73 14.04 -5.37
N ASP A 858 -24.26 12.83 -5.45
CA ASP A 858 -25.50 12.51 -6.16
C ASP A 858 -26.73 12.94 -5.35
N GLY A 859 -27.91 12.49 -5.76
CA GLY A 859 -29.16 12.96 -5.20
C GLY A 859 -29.76 14.14 -5.96
N VAL A 860 -30.96 14.56 -5.52
CA VAL A 860 -31.69 15.64 -6.16
C VAL A 860 -31.42 16.96 -5.43
N GLU A 861 -30.76 17.87 -6.15
CA GLU A 861 -30.51 19.25 -5.77
C GLU A 861 -31.67 20.17 -6.15
N ALA A 862 -32.02 21.04 -5.21
CA ALA A 862 -32.95 22.13 -5.38
C ALA A 862 -32.23 23.47 -5.13
N PRO A 863 -32.71 24.60 -5.67
CA PRO A 863 -32.12 25.91 -5.41
C PRO A 863 -31.89 26.22 -3.93
N ALA A 864 -32.77 25.76 -3.05
CA ALA A 864 -32.66 26.00 -1.61
C ALA A 864 -31.48 25.27 -0.93
N ASN A 865 -30.88 24.27 -1.57
CA ASN A 865 -29.74 23.53 -1.00
C ASN A 865 -28.45 24.35 -0.97
N LEU A 866 -28.31 25.39 -1.79
CA LEU A 866 -27.13 26.26 -1.82
C LEU A 866 -27.55 27.72 -1.62
N ASN A 867 -26.90 28.45 -0.74
CA ASN A 867 -27.20 29.87 -0.47
C ASN A 867 -25.93 30.69 -0.37
N VAL A 868 -25.98 31.96 -0.78
CA VAL A 868 -24.85 32.88 -0.78
C VAL A 868 -25.27 34.19 -0.14
N THR A 869 -24.53 34.64 0.86
CA THR A 869 -24.78 35.92 1.53
C THR A 869 -23.50 36.71 1.73
N ALA A 870 -23.62 38.01 1.98
CA ALA A 870 -22.52 38.87 2.37
C ALA A 870 -22.76 39.48 3.75
N THR A 871 -21.71 39.52 4.57
CA THR A 871 -21.66 40.28 5.82
C THR A 871 -20.68 41.43 5.69
N ALA A 872 -21.07 42.62 6.14
CA ALA A 872 -20.24 43.81 6.05
C ALA A 872 -19.00 43.71 6.96
N PHE A 873 -17.86 44.20 6.46
CA PHE A 873 -16.63 44.28 7.23
C PHE A 873 -16.78 45.22 8.45
N ASP A 874 -16.29 44.80 9.62
CA ASP A 874 -16.24 45.66 10.81
C ASP A 874 -15.09 46.68 10.69
N VAL A 875 -15.41 47.94 10.42
CA VAL A 875 -14.39 48.99 10.26
C VAL A 875 -13.81 49.49 11.59
N SER A 876 -14.30 48.99 12.74
CA SER A 876 -13.78 49.36 14.06
C SER A 876 -12.31 48.99 14.25
N VAL A 877 -11.84 47.97 13.50
CA VAL A 877 -10.47 47.47 13.54
C VAL A 877 -9.49 48.29 12.68
N LEU A 878 -9.98 49.24 11.87
CA LEU A 878 -9.14 50.04 10.98
C LEU A 878 -8.49 51.23 11.71
N SER A 879 -7.26 51.55 11.32
CA SER A 879 -6.61 52.79 11.76
C SER A 879 -7.30 54.04 11.19
N VAL A 880 -7.08 55.18 11.83
CA VAL A 880 -7.61 56.48 11.37
C VAL A 880 -7.18 56.78 9.93
N ALA A 881 -5.95 56.43 9.54
CA ALA A 881 -5.47 56.62 8.16
C ALA A 881 -6.25 55.73 7.17
N GLN A 882 -6.45 54.46 7.49
CA GLN A 882 -7.21 53.53 6.65
C GLN A 882 -8.68 53.94 6.52
N LEU A 883 -9.29 54.47 7.59
CA LEU A 883 -10.64 55.02 7.53
C LEU A 883 -10.73 56.23 6.60
N VAL A 884 -9.71 57.10 6.58
CA VAL A 884 -9.64 58.25 5.66
C VAL A 884 -9.49 57.78 4.22
N ASP A 885 -8.66 56.78 3.94
CA ASP A 885 -8.47 56.24 2.59
C ASP A 885 -9.76 55.56 2.08
N LEU A 886 -10.35 54.69 2.90
CA LEU A 886 -11.62 54.03 2.59
C LEU A 886 -12.75 55.05 2.43
N GLY A 887 -12.86 55.99 3.36
CA GLY A 887 -13.85 57.06 3.30
C GLY A 887 -13.71 57.90 2.03
N GLY A 888 -12.48 58.23 1.63
CA GLY A 888 -12.20 58.89 0.35
C GLY A 888 -12.64 58.06 -0.85
N ALA A 889 -12.37 56.75 -0.86
CA ALA A 889 -12.82 55.85 -1.91
C ALA A 889 -14.35 55.69 -1.97
N LEU A 890 -15.04 55.87 -0.84
CA LEU A 890 -16.51 55.89 -0.74
C LEU A 890 -17.11 57.29 -0.99
N GLY A 891 -16.28 58.30 -1.30
CA GLY A 891 -16.74 59.66 -1.62
C GLY A 891 -17.02 60.54 -0.41
N LEU A 892 -16.56 60.15 0.79
CA LEU A 892 -16.60 60.98 1.99
C LEU A 892 -15.46 62.01 2.00
N THR A 893 -15.71 63.14 2.66
CA THR A 893 -14.62 64.08 2.96
C THR A 893 -13.70 63.51 4.06
N PRO A 894 -12.43 63.94 4.15
CA PRO A 894 -11.53 63.47 5.22
C PRO A 894 -12.11 63.66 6.63
N ALA A 895 -12.82 64.77 6.89
CA ALA A 895 -13.45 65.03 8.18
C ALA A 895 -14.65 64.12 8.49
N ALA A 896 -15.31 63.58 7.45
CA ALA A 896 -16.45 62.68 7.58
C ALA A 896 -16.06 61.20 7.59
N SER A 897 -14.78 60.87 7.35
CA SER A 897 -14.27 59.50 7.22
C SER A 897 -14.03 58.86 8.59
N THR A 898 -15.12 58.58 9.32
CA THR A 898 -15.11 57.95 10.65
C THR A 898 -15.81 56.59 10.59
N ALA A 899 -15.49 55.69 11.52
CA ALA A 899 -16.14 54.37 11.62
C ALA A 899 -17.68 54.49 11.69
N VAL A 900 -18.19 55.48 12.43
CA VAL A 900 -19.63 55.78 12.58
C VAL A 900 -20.30 56.10 11.25
N ASN A 901 -19.60 56.77 10.33
CA ASN A 901 -20.16 57.14 9.03
C ASN A 901 -19.91 56.08 7.95
N ILE A 902 -18.83 55.29 8.07
CA ILE A 902 -18.45 54.28 7.08
C ILE A 902 -19.18 52.95 7.32
N GLN A 903 -19.31 52.47 8.56
CA GLN A 903 -19.96 51.18 8.84
C GLN A 903 -21.38 51.08 8.25
N PRO A 904 -22.26 52.10 8.37
CA PRO A 904 -23.59 52.04 7.77
C PRO A 904 -23.56 51.90 6.25
N LEU A 905 -22.57 52.48 5.56
CA LEU A 905 -22.42 52.36 4.11
C LEU A 905 -22.03 50.93 3.71
N LEU A 906 -21.15 50.27 4.47
CA LEU A 906 -20.80 48.88 4.22
C LEU A 906 -21.96 47.92 4.56
N ASN A 907 -22.72 48.22 5.63
CA ASN A 907 -23.91 47.45 5.99
C ASN A 907 -24.98 47.51 4.88
N SER A 908 -25.21 48.69 4.30
CA SER A 908 -26.11 48.85 3.16
C SER A 908 -25.56 48.14 1.91
N GLY A 909 -24.23 48.17 1.69
CA GLY A 909 -23.48 47.29 0.78
C GLY A 909 -23.88 45.83 0.83
N ALA A 910 -23.70 45.22 2.00
CA ALA A 910 -24.04 43.83 2.23
C ALA A 910 -25.55 43.56 2.05
N ALA A 911 -26.41 44.45 2.55
CA ALA A 911 -27.86 44.32 2.39
C ALA A 911 -28.32 44.41 0.93
N TYR A 912 -27.69 45.28 0.12
CA TYR A 912 -27.94 45.36 -1.30
C TYR A 912 -27.58 44.05 -2.00
N PHE A 913 -26.37 43.52 -1.72
CA PHE A 913 -25.95 42.22 -2.25
C PHE A 913 -26.92 41.09 -1.90
N ASN A 914 -27.34 40.99 -0.64
CA ASN A 914 -28.28 39.95 -0.19
C ASN A 914 -29.69 40.08 -0.78
N GLY A 915 -29.99 41.19 -1.47
CA GLY A 915 -31.24 41.39 -2.22
C GLY A 915 -31.07 41.33 -3.74
N LEU A 916 -29.88 40.99 -4.26
CA LEU A 916 -29.61 40.88 -5.69
C LEU A 916 -30.02 39.50 -6.23
N PRO A 917 -30.98 39.42 -7.18
CA PRO A 917 -31.37 38.13 -7.77
C PRO A 917 -30.23 37.39 -8.47
N ALA A 918 -29.20 38.12 -8.93
CA ALA A 918 -28.06 37.53 -9.64
C ALA A 918 -27.22 36.58 -8.78
N TYR A 919 -27.35 36.59 -7.46
CA TYR A 919 -26.67 35.66 -6.56
C TYR A 919 -27.64 34.74 -5.81
N ASP A 920 -28.94 34.79 -6.13
CA ASP A 920 -29.88 33.78 -5.69
C ASP A 920 -29.54 32.45 -6.36
N PRO A 921 -29.57 31.32 -5.65
CA PRO A 921 -29.29 30.03 -6.24
C PRO A 921 -30.29 29.69 -7.34
N ALA A 922 -29.79 29.18 -8.45
CA ALA A 922 -30.61 28.76 -9.58
C ALA A 922 -29.98 27.53 -10.24
N MET A 923 -30.81 26.58 -10.68
CA MET A 923 -30.33 25.41 -11.40
C MET A 923 -29.89 25.78 -12.82
N ALA A 924 -28.80 25.16 -13.27
CA ALA A 924 -28.40 25.13 -14.66
C ALA A 924 -29.37 24.26 -15.48
N ASN A 925 -29.37 24.44 -16.80
CA ASN A 925 -30.19 23.66 -17.73
C ASN A 925 -29.31 23.07 -18.83
N ASP A 926 -29.67 21.91 -19.37
CA ASP A 926 -28.95 21.24 -20.47
C ASP A 926 -29.47 21.64 -21.88
N GLY A 927 -30.51 22.49 -21.93
CA GLY A 927 -31.26 22.85 -23.13
C GLY A 927 -32.64 22.20 -23.21
N ALA A 928 -32.93 21.24 -22.34
CA ALA A 928 -34.21 20.55 -22.23
C ALA A 928 -34.80 20.63 -20.80
N ALA A 929 -34.00 20.36 -19.76
CA ALA A 929 -34.41 20.29 -18.37
C ALA A 929 -33.35 20.87 -17.43
N ASP A 930 -33.80 21.21 -16.21
CA ASP A 930 -32.88 21.64 -15.16
C ASP A 930 -32.02 20.46 -14.70
N ILE A 931 -30.75 20.75 -14.48
CA ILE A 931 -29.73 19.79 -14.05
C ILE A 931 -29.80 19.71 -12.52
N THR A 932 -30.72 18.89 -12.03
CA THR A 932 -30.97 18.72 -10.60
C THR A 932 -30.18 17.58 -9.98
N GLY A 933 -29.48 16.77 -10.77
CA GLY A 933 -28.96 15.49 -10.30
C GLY A 933 -30.08 14.47 -10.08
N ALA A 934 -29.70 13.26 -9.67
CA ALA A 934 -30.63 12.17 -9.42
C ALA A 934 -30.20 11.27 -8.26
N ILE A 935 -31.18 10.67 -7.59
CA ILE A 935 -30.99 9.65 -6.57
C ILE A 935 -30.52 8.33 -7.20
N SER A 936 -29.66 7.60 -6.49
CA SER A 936 -29.22 6.26 -6.88
C SER A 936 -30.33 5.22 -6.92
N GLY A 937 -30.20 4.29 -7.86
CA GLY A 937 -31.03 3.08 -7.92
C GLY A 937 -30.41 1.86 -7.22
N ALA A 938 -29.17 1.97 -6.76
CA ALA A 938 -28.46 0.88 -6.10
C ALA A 938 -28.92 0.69 -4.65
N ILE A 939 -28.60 -0.48 -4.10
CA ILE A 939 -28.73 -0.77 -2.67
C ILE A 939 -27.32 -0.93 -2.12
N SER A 940 -27.04 -0.18 -1.07
CA SER A 940 -25.74 -0.12 -0.41
C SER A 940 -25.98 -0.04 1.10
N ASP A 941 -25.49 -1.04 1.85
CA ASP A 941 -25.57 -1.06 3.31
C ASP A 941 -24.13 -1.08 3.87
N ASN A 942 -23.37 -0.04 3.54
CA ASN A 942 -21.97 0.07 3.94
C ASN A 942 -21.84 0.39 5.44
N THR A 943 -20.77 -0.11 6.06
CA THR A 943 -20.42 0.25 7.43
C THR A 943 -19.12 1.04 7.43
N VAL A 944 -19.19 2.31 7.85
CA VAL A 944 -18.05 3.24 7.87
C VAL A 944 -17.56 3.43 9.30
N TYR A 945 -16.25 3.29 9.49
CA TYR A 945 -15.52 3.58 10.72
C TYR A 945 -14.63 4.80 10.46
N PRO A 946 -15.04 6.02 10.88
CA PRO A 946 -14.33 7.25 10.55
C PRO A 946 -12.93 7.31 11.17
N GLY A 947 -12.75 6.75 12.37
CA GLY A 947 -11.44 6.78 13.02
C GLY A 947 -11.14 8.16 13.59
N ALA A 948 -9.93 8.67 13.38
CA ALA A 948 -9.44 9.91 13.94
C ALA A 948 -9.14 10.94 12.84
N GLY A 949 -9.69 12.14 13.00
CA GLY A 949 -9.46 13.29 12.13
C GLY A 949 -10.79 13.93 11.76
N ASN A 950 -10.82 14.80 10.75
CA ASN A 950 -12.06 15.49 10.36
C ASN A 950 -12.54 14.94 9.02
N ASP A 951 -13.44 13.96 9.09
CA ASP A 951 -13.83 13.17 7.94
C ASP A 951 -15.06 13.72 7.23
N VAL A 952 -15.16 13.47 5.92
CA VAL A 952 -16.37 13.76 5.12
C VAL A 952 -16.95 12.46 4.61
N ILE A 953 -18.15 12.14 5.10
CA ILE A 953 -18.84 10.88 4.86
C ILE A 953 -20.09 11.17 4.03
N VAL A 954 -20.08 10.71 2.78
CA VAL A 954 -21.23 10.83 1.86
C VAL A 954 -21.91 9.46 1.78
N LEU A 955 -23.10 9.37 2.36
CA LEU A 955 -23.92 8.15 2.37
C LEU A 955 -24.73 8.00 1.07
N GLY A 956 -25.16 6.77 0.81
CA GLY A 956 -25.92 6.44 -0.39
C GLY A 956 -27.29 7.11 -0.43
N THR A 957 -27.73 7.55 -1.61
CA THR A 957 -29.06 8.16 -1.78
C THR A 957 -30.16 7.16 -2.10
N GLY A 958 -29.80 5.90 -2.37
CA GLY A 958 -30.70 4.82 -2.74
C GLY A 958 -31.80 4.57 -1.71
N ALA A 959 -33.04 4.34 -2.18
CA ALA A 959 -34.20 4.20 -1.30
C ALA A 959 -34.19 2.99 -0.36
N ALA A 960 -33.25 2.06 -0.55
CA ALA A 960 -33.04 0.88 0.28
C ALA A 960 -31.63 0.82 0.88
N SER A 961 -30.81 1.83 0.65
CA SER A 961 -29.50 1.97 1.30
C SER A 961 -29.71 2.26 2.79
N ASN A 962 -29.10 1.46 3.65
CA ASN A 962 -29.10 1.64 5.11
C ASN A 962 -27.67 1.62 5.64
N ASP A 963 -26.95 2.72 5.43
CA ASP A 963 -25.54 2.80 5.80
C ASP A 963 -25.40 2.98 7.32
N VAL A 964 -24.28 2.50 7.88
CA VAL A 964 -23.99 2.59 9.31
C VAL A 964 -22.67 3.33 9.52
N VAL A 965 -22.69 4.39 10.32
CA VAL A 965 -21.46 5.09 10.74
C VAL A 965 -21.15 4.74 12.20
N VAL A 966 -19.97 4.16 12.43
CA VAL A 966 -19.56 3.59 13.71
C VAL A 966 -18.48 4.43 14.37
N TYR A 967 -18.81 5.06 15.48
CA TYR A 967 -17.86 5.84 16.27
C TYR A 967 -17.33 5.04 17.45
N SER A 968 -16.02 5.07 17.63
CA SER A 968 -15.34 4.44 18.76
C SER A 968 -14.18 5.31 19.25
N GLY A 969 -13.97 5.35 20.56
CA GLY A 969 -12.88 6.15 21.14
C GLY A 969 -13.05 7.66 20.89
N THR A 970 -11.94 8.35 20.65
CA THR A 970 -11.92 9.78 20.29
C THR A 970 -11.78 9.93 18.78
N PHE A 971 -12.52 10.87 18.21
CA PHE A 971 -12.55 11.22 16.78
C PHE A 971 -12.53 12.76 16.63
N GLY A 972 -12.45 13.29 15.41
CA GLY A 972 -12.37 14.75 15.19
C GLY A 972 -13.73 15.39 14.90
N ASN A 973 -13.80 16.20 13.84
CA ASN A 973 -15.01 16.92 13.44
C ASN A 973 -15.54 16.34 12.13
N ASP A 974 -16.41 15.36 12.25
CA ASP A 974 -16.83 14.56 11.10
C ASP A 974 -18.14 15.11 10.54
N THR A 975 -18.21 15.19 9.22
CA THR A 975 -19.37 15.68 8.48
C THR A 975 -20.03 14.52 7.76
N ILE A 976 -21.32 14.29 8.03
CA ILE A 976 -22.11 13.26 7.36
C ILE A 976 -23.16 13.95 6.48
N VAL A 977 -23.20 13.56 5.21
CA VAL A 977 -24.19 14.04 4.23
C VAL A 977 -25.06 12.88 3.77
N HIS A 978 -26.32 13.17 3.45
CA HIS A 978 -27.35 12.19 3.05
C HIS A 978 -27.83 11.24 4.15
N PHE A 979 -27.63 11.57 5.43
CA PHE A 979 -28.16 10.78 6.53
C PHE A 979 -29.69 10.71 6.53
N THR A 980 -30.25 9.54 6.25
CA THR A 980 -31.69 9.26 6.14
C THR A 980 -32.26 8.80 7.48
N VAL A 981 -33.20 9.58 8.03
CA VAL A 981 -33.84 9.28 9.34
C VAL A 981 -35.15 8.50 9.19
N GLY A 982 -35.35 7.53 10.10
CA GLY A 982 -36.62 6.86 10.37
C GLY A 982 -37.11 5.88 9.30
N GLY A 983 -37.31 4.61 9.68
CA GLY A 983 -37.92 3.59 8.82
C GLY A 983 -37.15 2.27 8.83
N ALA A 984 -37.45 1.38 7.87
CA ALA A 984 -36.72 0.13 7.67
C ALA A 984 -35.41 0.32 6.88
N ASN A 985 -35.21 1.51 6.29
CA ASN A 985 -34.09 1.87 5.43
C ASN A 985 -33.45 3.18 5.95
N ALA A 986 -33.38 3.33 7.28
CA ALA A 986 -32.74 4.48 7.90
C ALA A 986 -31.25 4.20 8.04
N ASP A 987 -30.45 5.25 7.92
CA ASP A 987 -29.04 5.18 8.26
C ASP A 987 -28.89 5.14 9.78
N LEU A 988 -27.81 4.53 10.26
CA LEU A 988 -27.58 4.33 11.69
C LEU A 988 -26.31 5.02 12.17
N LEU A 989 -26.43 5.72 13.29
CA LEU A 989 -25.28 6.10 14.11
C LEU A 989 -25.03 5.03 15.17
N ASN A 990 -23.89 4.37 15.11
CA ASN A 990 -23.49 3.40 16.12
C ASN A 990 -22.52 4.04 17.12
N LEU A 991 -23.02 4.30 18.33
CA LEU A 991 -22.29 4.90 19.45
C LEU A 991 -22.04 3.90 20.60
N THR A 992 -22.16 2.59 20.32
CA THR A 992 -22.06 1.52 21.32
C THR A 992 -20.70 1.46 22.00
N ALA A 993 -19.62 1.71 21.27
CA ALA A 993 -18.28 1.79 21.84
C ALA A 993 -18.09 2.98 22.80
N LEU A 994 -18.96 4.00 22.73
CA LEU A 994 -18.96 5.15 23.65
C LEU A 994 -19.90 4.95 24.85
N GLY A 995 -20.58 3.80 24.94
CA GLY A 995 -21.51 3.48 26.02
C GLY A 995 -22.97 3.82 25.72
N GLY A 996 -23.33 4.15 24.48
CA GLY A 996 -24.72 4.37 24.06
C GLY A 996 -25.30 3.12 23.41
N SER A 997 -26.47 2.65 23.82
CA SER A 997 -27.14 1.49 23.22
C SER A 997 -28.45 1.91 22.55
N GLY A 998 -28.67 1.52 21.29
CA GLY A 998 -29.90 1.79 20.53
C GLY A 998 -31.18 1.16 21.10
N ALA A 999 -31.16 0.60 22.32
CA ALA A 999 -32.32 0.06 23.00
C ALA A 999 -32.90 0.98 24.10
N VAL A 1000 -32.21 2.07 24.47
CA VAL A 1000 -32.53 2.88 25.67
C VAL A 1000 -32.94 4.33 25.37
N ALA A 1001 -33.01 4.79 24.12
CA ALA A 1001 -33.22 6.22 23.81
C ALA A 1001 -34.70 6.64 23.69
N ASP A 1002 -35.14 7.63 24.49
CA ASP A 1002 -36.35 8.44 24.21
C ASP A 1002 -36.21 9.92 24.66
N ASP A 1003 -34.98 10.44 24.77
CA ASP A 1003 -34.77 11.81 25.25
C ASP A 1003 -33.87 12.62 24.30
N ILE A 1004 -34.33 12.78 23.06
CA ILE A 1004 -33.84 13.77 22.10
C ILE A 1004 -34.84 14.92 22.10
N VAL A 1005 -34.54 15.99 22.82
CA VAL A 1005 -35.45 17.15 22.91
C VAL A 1005 -34.68 18.46 22.82
N ASN A 1006 -35.26 19.41 22.09
CA ASN A 1006 -34.80 20.79 22.10
C ASN A 1006 -35.29 21.48 23.39
N ALA A 1007 -34.52 21.35 24.46
CA ALA A 1007 -34.77 22.02 25.74
C ALA A 1007 -33.69 23.09 25.96
N GLY A 1008 -34.11 24.35 26.03
CA GLY A 1008 -33.21 25.47 26.30
C GLY A 1008 -32.88 25.60 27.80
N GLY A 1009 -31.58 25.66 28.11
CA GLY A 1009 -31.04 25.96 29.44
C GLY A 1009 -30.81 24.72 30.29
N LEU A 1010 -29.54 24.30 30.42
CA LEU A 1010 -29.13 23.20 31.29
C LEU A 1010 -28.51 23.77 32.59
N ALA A 1011 -29.04 23.35 33.74
CA ALA A 1011 -28.45 23.66 35.04
C ALA A 1011 -27.70 22.42 35.58
N ALA A 1012 -26.82 22.61 36.56
CA ALA A 1012 -26.17 21.47 37.21
C ALA A 1012 -27.22 20.47 37.77
N GLY A 1013 -27.05 19.19 37.48
CA GLY A 1013 -27.96 18.10 37.80
C GLY A 1013 -29.28 18.10 37.01
N ALA A 1014 -29.42 18.91 35.96
CA ALA A 1014 -30.66 19.02 35.19
C ALA A 1014 -30.99 17.76 34.38
N LEU A 1015 -30.00 16.92 34.06
CA LEU A 1015 -30.20 15.67 33.32
C LEU A 1015 -30.36 14.45 34.24
N GLY A 1016 -30.32 14.65 35.56
CA GLY A 1016 -30.56 13.59 36.53
C GLY A 1016 -29.46 12.54 36.57
N ASN A 1017 -29.82 11.32 36.97
CA ASN A 1017 -28.90 10.21 37.16
C ASN A 1017 -28.36 9.70 35.82
N VAL A 1018 -27.11 9.24 35.81
CA VAL A 1018 -26.58 8.49 34.66
C VAL A 1018 -27.39 7.20 34.47
N THR A 1019 -27.89 6.98 33.26
CA THR A 1019 -28.65 5.79 32.86
C THR A 1019 -27.80 4.95 31.91
N ASP A 1020 -27.55 3.70 32.27
CA ASP A 1020 -26.71 2.82 31.45
C ASP A 1020 -27.28 2.64 30.03
N GLY A 1021 -26.44 2.89 29.02
CA GLY A 1021 -26.78 2.75 27.60
C GLY A 1021 -27.61 3.89 27.02
N GLU A 1022 -27.93 4.96 27.75
CA GLU A 1022 -28.77 6.06 27.23
C GLU A 1022 -28.02 6.92 26.18
N ILE A 1023 -28.75 7.44 25.21
CA ILE A 1023 -28.27 8.47 24.27
C ILE A 1023 -29.17 9.68 24.41
N ALA A 1024 -28.61 10.81 24.86
CA ALA A 1024 -29.35 12.04 25.09
C ALA A 1024 -28.77 13.19 24.27
N ALA A 1025 -29.61 13.86 23.46
CA ALA A 1025 -29.22 15.06 22.71
C ALA A 1025 -29.97 16.30 23.21
N ARG A 1026 -29.25 17.42 23.35
CA ARG A 1026 -29.78 18.70 23.88
C ARG A 1026 -29.16 19.90 23.18
N GLN A 1027 -29.86 21.03 23.17
CA GLN A 1027 -29.30 22.28 22.65
C GLN A 1027 -28.12 22.75 23.51
N ARG A 1028 -26.99 23.06 22.86
CA ARG A 1028 -25.77 23.55 23.49
C ARG A 1028 -25.97 24.96 24.05
N ASP A 1029 -25.50 25.19 25.26
CA ASP A 1029 -25.37 26.51 25.88
C ASP A 1029 -24.02 26.64 26.61
N ALA A 1030 -23.82 27.76 27.34
CA ALA A 1030 -22.57 28.04 28.04
C ALA A 1030 -22.23 27.05 29.18
N THR A 1031 -23.10 26.09 29.52
CA THR A 1031 -22.84 25.01 30.50
C THR A 1031 -22.40 23.70 29.86
N THR A 1032 -22.18 23.72 28.55
CA THR A 1032 -21.77 22.55 27.74
C THR A 1032 -20.48 22.82 26.96
N ASP A 1033 -19.69 23.79 27.42
CA ASP A 1033 -18.46 24.22 26.75
C ASP A 1033 -17.22 23.50 27.28
N GLU A 1034 -17.25 23.06 28.56
CA GLU A 1034 -16.12 22.38 29.20
C GLU A 1034 -16.52 21.04 29.83
N GLN A 1035 -15.53 20.13 29.90
CA GLN A 1035 -15.68 18.78 30.48
C GLN A 1035 -16.30 18.78 31.89
N ALA A 1036 -15.89 19.73 32.74
CA ALA A 1036 -16.39 19.82 34.11
C ALA A 1036 -17.86 20.29 34.17
N GLU A 1037 -18.28 21.11 33.21
CA GLU A 1037 -19.65 21.63 33.14
C GLU A 1037 -20.60 20.54 32.64
N VAL A 1038 -20.20 19.80 31.59
CA VAL A 1038 -20.94 18.64 31.10
C VAL A 1038 -21.07 17.57 32.17
N ALA A 1039 -19.99 17.24 32.88
CA ALA A 1039 -20.05 16.28 34.00
C ALA A 1039 -21.02 16.73 35.10
N ALA A 1040 -21.11 18.04 35.38
CA ALA A 1040 -21.99 18.60 36.39
C ALA A 1040 -23.48 18.55 36.02
N LEU A 1041 -23.84 18.27 34.76
CA LEU A 1041 -25.23 18.09 34.33
C LEU A 1041 -25.85 16.79 34.86
N PHE A 1042 -25.00 15.81 35.18
CA PHE A 1042 -25.39 14.47 35.62
C PHE A 1042 -25.14 14.26 37.11
N THR A 1043 -25.95 13.39 37.72
CA THR A 1043 -25.80 12.93 39.10
C THR A 1043 -25.43 11.46 39.15
N ASP A 1044 -24.81 11.05 40.27
CA ASP A 1044 -24.52 9.65 40.61
C ASP A 1044 -25.76 8.78 40.38
N SER A 1045 -25.59 7.70 39.62
CA SER A 1045 -26.61 6.70 39.30
C SER A 1045 -27.08 5.94 40.54
N GLY A 1046 -26.23 5.85 41.56
CA GLY A 1046 -26.38 4.98 42.73
C GLY A 1046 -26.17 3.49 42.40
N ALA A 1047 -25.68 3.17 41.20
CA ALA A 1047 -25.36 1.81 40.79
C ALA A 1047 -24.12 1.30 41.54
N ALA A 1048 -24.11 0.00 41.84
CA ALA A 1048 -22.95 -0.64 42.46
C ALA A 1048 -21.81 -0.85 41.44
N ASP A 1049 -22.19 -1.10 40.18
CA ASP A 1049 -21.29 -1.33 39.06
C ASP A 1049 -21.20 -0.05 38.20
N PRO A 1050 -20.10 0.15 37.45
CA PRO A 1050 -19.97 1.28 36.54
C PRO A 1050 -21.07 1.29 35.48
N VAL A 1051 -21.61 2.47 35.17
CA VAL A 1051 -22.58 2.69 34.09
C VAL A 1051 -22.09 3.80 33.18
N SER A 1052 -22.46 3.72 31.89
CA SER A 1052 -22.06 4.72 30.90
C SER A 1052 -23.20 5.10 29.97
N GLN A 1053 -23.17 6.33 29.47
CA GLN A 1053 -24.13 6.84 28.49
C GLN A 1053 -23.47 7.85 27.56
N VAL A 1054 -24.17 8.19 26.48
CA VAL A 1054 -23.74 9.22 25.53
C VAL A 1054 -24.58 10.48 25.69
N PHE A 1055 -23.91 11.62 25.73
CA PHE A 1055 -24.53 12.94 25.73
C PHE A 1055 -24.07 13.75 24.51
N VAL A 1056 -25.01 14.31 23.77
CA VAL A 1056 -24.74 15.13 22.59
C VAL A 1056 -25.23 16.56 22.81
N ALA A 1057 -24.31 17.53 22.85
CA ALA A 1057 -24.64 18.94 22.92
C ALA A 1057 -24.67 19.56 21.52
N VAL A 1058 -25.86 19.84 21.01
CA VAL A 1058 -26.13 20.26 19.63
C VAL A 1058 -26.14 21.78 19.51
N THR A 1059 -25.27 22.34 18.68
CA THR A 1059 -25.19 23.79 18.43
C THR A 1059 -26.40 24.30 17.64
N ALA A 1060 -26.59 25.62 17.59
CA ALA A 1060 -27.58 26.23 16.70
C ALA A 1060 -27.30 25.98 15.20
N GLY A 1061 -26.07 25.59 14.85
CA GLY A 1061 -25.67 25.21 13.49
C GLY A 1061 -25.77 23.71 13.22
N ASN A 1062 -26.50 22.95 14.03
CA ASN A 1062 -26.70 21.50 13.85
C ASN A 1062 -25.44 20.62 14.03
N VAL A 1063 -24.41 21.12 14.71
CA VAL A 1063 -23.22 20.34 15.07
C VAL A 1063 -23.40 19.71 16.46
N GLY A 1064 -23.33 18.38 16.56
CA GLY A 1064 -23.41 17.62 17.80
C GLY A 1064 -22.04 17.41 18.45
N TYR A 1065 -21.83 17.95 19.64
CA TYR A 1065 -20.64 17.69 20.46
C TYR A 1065 -20.88 16.42 21.28
N VAL A 1066 -20.16 15.34 20.98
CA VAL A 1066 -20.39 14.02 21.57
C VAL A 1066 -19.51 13.82 22.80
N TRP A 1067 -20.14 13.43 23.90
CA TRP A 1067 -19.51 13.17 25.18
C TRP A 1067 -19.86 11.77 25.67
N GLN A 1068 -18.86 11.04 26.14
CA GLN A 1068 -19.07 9.85 26.94
C GLN A 1068 -19.19 10.27 28.41
N ILE A 1069 -20.29 9.89 29.05
CA ILE A 1069 -20.51 10.10 30.48
C ILE A 1069 -20.34 8.75 31.17
N THR A 1070 -19.44 8.70 32.17
CA THR A 1070 -19.16 7.48 32.93
C THR A 1070 -19.36 7.76 34.41
N ASP A 1071 -20.18 6.93 35.04
CA ASP A 1071 -20.25 6.81 36.49
C ASP A 1071 -19.49 5.56 36.90
N PRO A 1072 -18.39 5.67 37.67
CA PRO A 1072 -17.57 4.53 38.05
C PRO A 1072 -18.23 3.60 39.09
N GLY A 1073 -19.44 3.92 39.57
CA GLY A 1073 -20.19 3.15 40.56
C GLY A 1073 -19.85 3.54 42.00
N GLY A 1074 -20.76 3.20 42.91
CA GLY A 1074 -20.70 3.62 44.31
C GLY A 1074 -20.95 5.12 44.48
N ALA A 1075 -20.52 5.71 45.60
CA ALA A 1075 -20.78 7.13 45.92
C ALA A 1075 -19.79 8.09 45.22
N SER A 1076 -19.58 7.91 43.93
CA SER A 1076 -18.63 8.68 43.12
C SER A 1076 -19.37 9.62 42.18
N ASN A 1077 -18.77 10.76 41.85
CA ASN A 1077 -19.38 11.68 40.88
C ASN A 1077 -19.12 11.17 39.45
N PRO A 1078 -20.08 11.37 38.53
CA PRO A 1078 -19.87 11.11 37.10
C PRO A 1078 -18.72 11.94 36.52
N THR A 1079 -18.08 11.39 35.49
CA THR A 1079 -17.07 12.06 34.66
C THR A 1079 -17.54 12.14 33.22
N ALA A 1080 -17.26 13.24 32.54
CA ALA A 1080 -17.47 13.38 31.11
C ALA A 1080 -16.14 13.26 30.37
N THR A 1081 -16.12 12.65 29.19
CA THR A 1081 -14.97 12.59 28.27
C THR A 1081 -15.45 13.05 26.90
N PHE A 1082 -14.78 14.04 26.33
CA PHE A 1082 -15.10 14.51 24.98
C PHE A 1082 -14.66 13.47 23.95
N ALA A 1083 -15.58 13.05 23.08
CA ALA A 1083 -15.30 12.06 22.04
C ALA A 1083 -14.95 12.72 20.71
N GLY A 1084 -15.72 13.73 20.28
CA GLY A 1084 -15.55 14.44 19.01
C GLY A 1084 -16.80 15.24 18.65
N THR A 1085 -16.87 15.77 17.42
CA THR A 1085 -18.09 16.41 16.88
C THR A 1085 -18.59 15.74 15.62
N ILE A 1086 -19.91 15.74 15.46
CA ILE A 1086 -20.59 15.21 14.27
C ILE A 1086 -21.53 16.30 13.73
N ASP A 1087 -21.28 16.74 12.50
CA ASP A 1087 -22.16 17.61 11.73
C ASP A 1087 -23.01 16.75 10.79
N LEU A 1088 -24.32 16.71 11.01
CA LEU A 1088 -25.26 15.95 10.17
C LEU A 1088 -25.77 16.78 8.98
N ALA A 1089 -25.08 17.87 8.64
CA ALA A 1089 -25.41 18.76 7.53
C ALA A 1089 -26.87 19.23 7.59
N ASP A 1090 -27.71 18.86 6.61
CA ASP A 1090 -29.11 19.24 6.52
C ASP A 1090 -30.08 18.31 7.28
N THR A 1091 -29.56 17.27 7.95
CA THR A 1091 -30.34 16.38 8.83
C THR A 1091 -30.30 16.88 10.27
N ASP A 1092 -31.41 17.43 10.76
CA ASP A 1092 -31.52 17.98 12.11
C ASP A 1092 -31.33 16.89 13.19
N TRP A 1093 -30.35 17.05 14.08
CA TRP A 1093 -30.08 16.17 15.22
C TRP A 1093 -31.32 15.87 16.06
N PHE A 1094 -32.25 16.82 16.18
CA PHE A 1094 -33.47 16.64 16.98
C PHE A 1094 -34.58 15.86 16.26
N THR A 1095 -34.35 15.42 15.03
CA THR A 1095 -35.24 14.52 14.29
C THR A 1095 -34.87 13.05 14.44
N LEU A 1096 -33.65 12.76 14.95
CA LEU A 1096 -33.22 11.41 15.24
C LEU A 1096 -34.06 10.80 16.36
N ASN A 1097 -34.29 9.50 16.26
CA ASN A 1097 -35.06 8.67 17.18
C ASN A 1097 -34.39 7.30 17.34
N ASN A 1098 -34.94 6.45 18.21
CA ASN A 1098 -34.31 5.16 18.56
C ASN A 1098 -33.95 4.27 17.35
N PRO A 1099 -34.78 4.15 16.29
CA PRO A 1099 -34.42 3.53 15.02
C PRO A 1099 -33.17 4.04 14.29
N ASP A 1100 -32.67 5.24 14.58
CA ASP A 1100 -31.51 5.85 13.91
C ASP A 1100 -30.18 5.54 14.64
N PHE A 1101 -30.24 4.72 15.70
CA PHE A 1101 -29.08 4.28 16.46
C PHE A 1101 -28.99 2.74 16.52
N ALA A 1102 -27.78 2.21 16.44
CA ALA A 1102 -27.51 0.76 16.42
C ALA A 1102 -27.49 0.09 17.81
#